data_AF-A0A8J3MPF7-F1
#
_entry.id   AF-A0A8J3MPF7-F1
#
_cell.length_a   1.000
_cell.length_b   1.000
_cell.length_c   1.000
_cell.angle_alpha   90.00
_cell.angle_beta   90.00
_cell.angle_gamma   90.00
#
_symmetry.space_group_name_H-M   'P 1'
#
loop_
_entity.id
_entity.type
_entity.pdbx_description
1 polymer ?
#
loop_
_entity_poly.entity_id
_entity_poly.type
_entity_poly.pdbx_seq_one_letter_code
_entity_poly.pdbx_strand_id
1 'polypeptide(L)'
;MPVAYPAPVTTPAAVPAAPAAVSPGPSGGGALLSAGLLAVLAHWRPLAVVLVPTLVPALLLAEAIRIGQAGPAATILDGVLRPDATVDGSVVGWLILAVAWLIGLNAAMLVLAGRLRGVAVPPRQALRRAARTAPESAVAMVLLLVLTALVLGCVTGAASGGEELKLPVLLVGIVLGLALVSTRLLVLPALVLRNNDEPLLRHVGRLASGRLPSTGIALSAVIVLPWLADRFDSASAALDTSHPRAIALLLRVLVVVGVLLVTAVQASLLTVAYLRPRGPRQPGPAETDLARIDRILAGHGATATPPPPRRAAGWALAALVPLPMLLGVAVAAVNPYGSPRADSYEVSWSGGIVAAAWPAGRHPIVVTEYAVHWCRDDACADSDTHTSEVTWFGSDGTSAAIGADGAVVAAGLRGRDVPDLVRTDGNDAVQLERCEGPGRCTDGITKWHTGGKEEQPLLAVAPGPDGSIVVATARPLPVKEGVPTRAELAVTRCNTVHCTRRSLAVLGTVDVMLSAIEGGGSGMRTAVPRMTLTLDDQDRPTVLLRDAAGTGAWLATCPAADCAGAHVDRIAAPGDPTVPAVLLDRGGPALVPGYELGGDQGEWPLTVRGHTVCGLTTAPGPGPDVYFHFGPAEQRRRLAAWCEPADGFDGRPRRITLAQVDAEPYYQALVAGPDGRLLVMWSDDGHRYAMLVTP
;
A
#
# COMPACT_ATOMS: atom_id res chain seq x y z
N MET A 1 -49.23 10.76 83.15
CA MET A 1 -47.78 10.48 83.04
C MET A 1 -47.59 9.33 82.07
N PRO A 2 -47.15 9.58 80.83
CA PRO A 2 -46.72 8.51 79.93
C PRO A 2 -45.22 8.25 80.09
N VAL A 3 -44.88 6.96 80.17
CA VAL A 3 -43.51 6.43 80.28
C VAL A 3 -42.82 6.56 78.93
N ALA A 4 -41.70 7.30 78.89
CA ALA A 4 -40.86 7.47 77.72
C ALA A 4 -39.91 6.26 77.54
N TYR A 5 -39.91 5.68 76.34
CA TYR A 5 -38.87 4.73 75.91
C TYR A 5 -37.60 5.49 75.48
N PRO A 6 -36.39 5.01 75.77
CA PRO A 6 -35.16 5.66 75.37
C PRO A 6 -34.91 5.48 73.86
N ALA A 7 -34.46 6.56 73.22
CA ALA A 7 -34.03 6.60 71.83
C ALA A 7 -32.78 5.73 71.59
N PRO A 8 -32.62 5.15 70.38
CA PRO A 8 -31.44 4.39 70.03
C PRO A 8 -30.21 5.31 69.92
N VAL A 9 -29.13 4.93 70.60
CA VAL A 9 -27.82 5.56 70.50
C VAL A 9 -27.28 5.38 69.10
N THR A 10 -27.26 6.45 68.30
CA THR A 10 -26.54 6.50 67.03
C THR A 10 -25.05 6.62 67.30
N THR A 11 -24.31 5.52 67.13
CA THR A 11 -22.85 5.54 66.99
C THR A 11 -22.46 6.37 65.76
N PRO A 12 -21.48 7.29 65.87
CA PRO A 12 -20.99 8.01 64.71
C PRO A 12 -20.38 7.03 63.70
N ALA A 13 -20.82 7.12 62.45
CA ALA A 13 -20.27 6.36 61.35
C ALA A 13 -18.76 6.61 61.26
N ALA A 14 -17.98 5.53 61.38
CA ALA A 14 -16.55 5.56 61.15
C ALA A 14 -16.28 6.11 59.74
N VAL A 15 -15.52 7.19 59.67
CA VAL A 15 -14.94 7.71 58.43
C VAL A 15 -14.13 6.55 57.81
N PRO A 16 -14.41 6.11 56.57
CA PRO A 16 -13.63 5.06 55.94
C PRO A 16 -12.17 5.52 55.86
N ALA A 17 -11.29 4.72 56.46
CA ALA A 17 -9.85 4.94 56.40
C ALA A 17 -9.40 5.11 54.95
N ALA A 18 -8.64 6.18 54.70
CA ALA A 18 -8.00 6.42 53.42
C ALA A 18 -7.21 5.17 52.99
N PRO A 19 -7.24 4.78 51.70
CA PRO A 19 -6.46 3.64 51.23
C PRO A 19 -4.99 3.87 51.58
N ALA A 20 -4.38 2.82 52.15
CA ALA A 20 -3.01 2.80 52.64
C ALA A 20 -2.06 3.46 51.63
N ALA A 21 -1.31 4.46 52.12
CA ALA A 21 -0.29 5.15 51.36
C ALA A 21 0.67 4.13 50.74
N VAL A 22 0.72 4.12 49.41
CA VAL A 22 1.72 3.41 48.63
C VAL A 22 3.09 3.88 49.11
N SER A 23 3.84 2.96 49.71
CA SER A 23 5.21 3.21 50.20
C SER A 23 6.08 3.77 49.06
N PRO A 24 6.93 4.79 49.29
CA PRO A 24 7.71 5.43 48.24
C PRO A 24 8.80 4.48 47.72
N GLY A 25 8.45 3.68 46.71
CA GLY A 25 9.38 2.89 45.91
C GLY A 25 10.32 3.75 45.05
N PRO A 26 11.33 3.12 44.42
CA PRO A 26 12.52 3.78 43.87
C PRO A 26 12.20 4.96 42.94
N SER A 27 12.96 6.05 43.11
CA SER A 27 12.83 7.32 42.40
C SER A 27 13.37 7.26 40.96
N GLY A 28 12.84 6.35 40.14
CA GLY A 28 13.17 6.19 38.72
C GLY A 28 11.97 6.45 37.80
N GLY A 29 12.23 6.73 36.51
CA GLY A 29 11.18 6.95 35.49
C GLY A 29 10.21 5.78 35.35
N GLY A 30 10.69 4.55 35.60
CA GLY A 30 9.85 3.34 35.62
C GLY A 30 8.75 3.37 36.69
N ALA A 31 8.96 4.02 37.84
CA ALA A 31 7.95 4.13 38.90
C ALA A 31 6.82 5.10 38.55
N LEU A 32 7.10 6.14 37.76
CA LEU A 32 6.07 7.05 37.26
C LEU A 32 5.23 6.35 36.17
N LEU A 33 5.89 5.60 35.29
CA LEU A 33 5.23 4.87 34.22
C LEU A 33 4.33 3.76 34.76
N SER A 34 4.80 2.99 35.74
CA SER A 34 3.99 1.97 36.42
C SER A 34 2.81 2.57 37.18
N ALA A 35 3.01 3.67 37.93
CA ALA A 35 1.93 4.37 38.62
C ALA A 35 0.88 4.93 37.65
N GLY A 36 1.32 5.51 36.53
CA GLY A 36 0.44 5.99 35.47
C GLY A 36 -0.40 4.86 34.85
N LEU A 37 0.24 3.72 34.53
CA LEU A 37 -0.43 2.56 33.93
C LEU A 37 -1.40 1.88 34.91
N LEU A 38 -1.01 1.73 36.18
CA LEU A 38 -1.90 1.24 37.24
C LEU A 38 -3.12 2.15 37.44
N ALA A 39 -2.93 3.48 37.40
CA ALA A 39 -4.03 4.43 37.51
C ALA A 39 -4.99 4.34 36.30
N VAL A 40 -4.48 4.09 35.09
CA VAL A 40 -5.34 3.81 33.91
C VAL A 40 -6.13 2.53 34.12
N LEU A 41 -5.49 1.43 34.53
CA LEU A 41 -6.17 0.15 34.75
C LEU A 41 -7.23 0.23 35.85
N ALA A 42 -6.92 0.91 36.97
CA ALA A 42 -7.84 1.10 38.09
C ALA A 42 -9.03 2.00 37.73
N HIS A 43 -8.86 2.92 36.78
CA HIS A 43 -9.84 3.95 36.44
C HIS A 43 -10.22 3.99 34.96
N TRP A 44 -10.12 2.85 34.25
CA TRP A 44 -10.36 2.83 32.80
C TRP A 44 -11.79 3.20 32.43
N ARG A 45 -12.79 2.76 33.22
CA ARG A 45 -14.22 3.05 32.96
C ARG A 45 -14.53 4.55 32.99
N PRO A 46 -14.21 5.30 34.05
CA PRO A 46 -14.48 6.74 34.06
C PRO A 46 -13.65 7.51 33.01
N LEU A 47 -12.46 7.03 32.63
CA LEU A 47 -11.69 7.59 31.53
C LEU A 47 -12.40 7.35 30.17
N ALA A 48 -12.86 6.13 29.91
CA ALA A 48 -13.57 5.78 28.67
C ALA A 48 -14.86 6.61 28.48
N VAL A 49 -15.60 6.90 29.55
CA VAL A 49 -16.84 7.71 29.51
C VAL A 49 -16.59 9.14 29.03
N VAL A 50 -15.36 9.64 29.12
CA VAL A 50 -14.97 10.97 28.66
C VAL A 50 -14.24 10.92 27.32
N LEU A 51 -13.35 9.94 27.14
CA LEU A 51 -12.51 9.81 25.94
C LEU A 51 -13.28 9.32 24.71
N VAL A 52 -14.17 8.35 24.86
CA VAL A 52 -14.97 7.82 23.74
C VAL A 52 -15.87 8.90 23.12
N PRO A 53 -16.69 9.66 23.86
CA PRO A 53 -17.56 10.68 23.25
C PRO A 53 -16.80 11.90 22.70
N THR A 54 -15.51 12.06 22.99
CA THR A 54 -14.67 13.10 22.35
C THR A 54 -13.93 12.58 21.14
N LEU A 55 -13.24 11.44 21.27
CA LEU A 55 -12.31 10.95 20.25
C LEU A 55 -13.03 10.17 19.15
N VAL A 56 -14.04 9.36 19.47
CA VAL A 56 -14.73 8.56 18.46
C VAL A 56 -15.49 9.44 17.45
N PRO A 57 -16.27 10.47 17.85
CA PRO A 57 -16.88 11.38 16.88
C PRO A 57 -15.87 12.16 16.04
N ALA A 58 -14.71 12.52 16.60
CA ALA A 58 -13.65 13.21 15.88
C ALA A 58 -12.98 12.29 14.85
N LEU A 59 -12.74 11.03 15.20
CA LEU A 59 -12.24 10.01 14.28
C LEU A 59 -13.26 9.71 13.17
N LEU A 60 -14.55 9.60 13.52
CA LEU A 60 -15.64 9.47 12.55
C LEU A 60 -15.69 10.64 11.58
N LEU A 61 -15.58 11.88 12.08
CA LEU A 61 -15.64 13.07 11.25
C LEU A 61 -14.39 13.24 10.38
N ALA A 62 -13.21 12.94 10.92
CA ALA A 62 -11.97 12.92 10.16
C ALA A 62 -12.05 11.89 9.03
N GLU A 63 -12.58 10.70 9.31
CA GLU A 63 -12.80 9.66 8.32
C GLU A 63 -13.84 10.06 7.26
N ALA A 64 -14.95 10.67 7.68
CA ALA A 64 -15.97 11.18 6.76
C ALA A 64 -15.42 12.28 5.83
N ILE A 65 -14.59 13.19 6.35
CA ILE A 65 -13.91 14.21 5.55
C ILE A 65 -12.93 13.56 4.58
N ARG A 66 -12.13 12.59 5.04
CA ARG A 66 -11.19 11.84 4.21
C ARG A 66 -11.91 11.15 3.04
N ILE A 67 -13.02 10.46 3.34
CA ILE A 67 -13.88 9.81 2.34
C ILE A 67 -14.49 10.84 1.37
N GLY A 68 -14.98 11.97 1.87
CA GLY A 68 -15.60 13.01 1.05
C GLY A 68 -14.61 13.70 0.12
N GLN A 69 -13.36 13.86 0.54
CA GLN A 69 -12.29 14.44 -0.28
C GLN A 69 -11.74 13.46 -1.32
N ALA A 70 -11.83 12.15 -1.05
CA ALA A 70 -11.40 11.12 -1.98
C ALA A 70 -12.18 11.17 -3.31
N GLY A 71 -13.49 11.45 -3.24
CA GLY A 71 -14.36 11.63 -4.40
C GLY A 71 -14.32 10.45 -5.39
N PRO A 72 -14.55 10.69 -6.70
CA PRO A 72 -14.51 9.64 -7.73
C PRO A 72 -13.09 9.15 -8.05
N ALA A 73 -12.06 9.82 -7.53
CA ALA A 73 -10.66 9.42 -7.69
C ALA A 73 -10.23 8.32 -6.70
N ALA A 74 -11.09 7.95 -5.75
CA ALA A 74 -10.83 6.85 -4.83
C ALA A 74 -10.92 5.49 -5.53
N THR A 75 -10.12 4.52 -5.07
CA THR A 75 -10.26 3.10 -5.44
C THR A 75 -10.74 2.32 -4.21
N ILE A 76 -11.61 1.35 -4.41
CA ILE A 76 -11.95 0.36 -3.39
C ILE A 76 -10.99 -0.81 -3.53
N LEU A 77 -10.00 -0.91 -2.66
CA LEU A 77 -9.05 -2.03 -2.63
C LEU A 77 -9.47 -3.03 -1.55
N ASP A 78 -9.76 -4.26 -1.92
CA ASP A 78 -10.15 -5.35 -1.02
C ASP A 78 -11.30 -5.01 -0.06
N GLY A 79 -12.27 -4.25 -0.55
CA GLY A 79 -13.44 -3.80 0.22
C GLY A 79 -13.18 -2.60 1.13
N VAL A 80 -12.04 -1.92 0.97
CA VAL A 80 -11.67 -0.71 1.69
C VAL A 80 -11.52 0.45 0.72
N LEU A 81 -12.18 1.57 1.03
CA LEU A 81 -11.97 2.81 0.28
C LEU A 81 -10.57 3.37 0.54
N ARG A 82 -9.77 3.51 -0.51
CA ARG A 82 -8.46 4.14 -0.51
C ARG A 82 -8.53 5.45 -1.30
N PRO A 83 -8.36 6.61 -0.65
CA PRO A 83 -8.16 7.86 -1.37
C PRO A 83 -6.87 7.78 -2.20
N ASP A 84 -6.88 8.39 -3.39
CA ASP A 84 -5.65 8.53 -4.18
C ASP A 84 -4.61 9.33 -3.37
N ALA A 85 -3.33 8.98 -3.53
CA ALA A 85 -2.22 9.54 -2.76
C ALA A 85 -2.07 11.06 -2.90
N THR A 86 -2.76 11.65 -3.89
CA THR A 86 -2.78 13.08 -4.21
C THR A 86 -3.62 13.91 -3.24
N VAL A 87 -4.51 13.27 -2.47
CA VAL A 87 -5.28 13.94 -1.43
C VAL A 87 -4.45 13.93 -0.15
N ASP A 88 -3.48 14.86 -0.07
CA ASP A 88 -2.72 15.13 1.15
C ASP A 88 -3.69 15.21 2.33
N GLY A 89 -3.49 14.29 3.29
CA GLY A 89 -4.43 14.00 4.37
C GLY A 89 -5.03 15.27 4.94
N SER A 90 -6.36 15.40 4.84
CA SER A 90 -7.08 16.64 5.11
C SER A 90 -6.54 17.35 6.36
N VAL A 91 -5.89 18.50 6.19
CA VAL A 91 -5.41 19.33 7.31
C VAL A 91 -6.56 19.59 8.29
N VAL A 92 -7.78 19.69 7.75
CA VAL A 92 -9.03 19.83 8.51
C VAL A 92 -9.31 18.63 9.43
N GLY A 93 -9.22 17.38 8.93
CA GLY A 93 -9.41 16.18 9.74
C GLY A 93 -8.38 16.07 10.87
N TRP A 94 -7.13 16.42 10.57
CA TRP A 94 -6.06 16.50 11.57
C TRP A 94 -6.34 17.55 12.65
N LEU A 95 -6.78 18.74 12.26
CA LEU A 95 -7.13 19.81 13.20
C LEU A 95 -8.30 19.39 14.11
N ILE A 96 -9.33 18.74 13.56
CA ILE A 96 -10.47 18.22 14.33
C ILE A 96 -10.00 17.19 15.36
N LEU A 97 -9.17 16.22 14.94
CA LEU A 97 -8.64 15.20 15.83
C LEU A 97 -7.75 15.80 16.92
N ALA A 98 -6.90 16.77 16.59
CA ALA A 98 -6.02 17.45 17.54
C ALA A 98 -6.82 18.22 18.61
N VAL A 99 -7.87 18.94 18.20
CA VAL A 99 -8.75 19.67 19.12
C VAL A 99 -9.51 18.69 20.03
N ALA A 100 -10.06 17.61 19.46
CA ALA A 100 -10.78 16.59 20.22
C ALA A 100 -9.87 15.83 21.21
N TRP A 101 -8.64 15.52 20.80
CA TRP A 101 -7.61 14.94 21.66
C TRP A 101 -7.30 15.86 22.83
N LEU A 102 -7.11 17.15 22.61
CA LEU A 102 -6.82 18.11 23.67
C LEU A 102 -7.98 18.21 24.68
N ILE A 103 -9.22 18.23 24.19
CA ILE A 103 -10.42 18.22 25.05
C ILE A 103 -10.50 16.91 25.85
N GLY A 104 -10.29 15.77 25.19
CA GLY A 104 -10.30 14.45 25.82
C GLY A 104 -9.24 14.30 26.90
N LEU A 105 -8.01 14.73 26.60
CA LEU A 105 -6.88 14.75 27.53
C LEU A 105 -7.18 15.60 28.76
N ASN A 106 -7.64 16.84 28.57
CA ASN A 106 -7.98 17.76 29.65
C ASN A 106 -9.10 17.22 30.55
N ALA A 107 -10.14 16.65 29.96
CA ALA A 107 -11.26 16.08 30.71
C ALA A 107 -10.86 14.78 31.44
N ALA A 108 -10.01 13.95 30.84
CA ALA A 108 -9.45 12.76 31.47
C ALA A 108 -8.56 13.12 32.68
N MET A 109 -7.74 14.18 32.58
CA MET A 109 -6.96 14.69 33.72
C MET A 109 -7.87 15.15 34.87
N LEU A 110 -8.96 15.86 34.61
CA LEU A 110 -9.91 16.29 35.65
C LEU A 110 -10.58 15.10 36.36
N VAL A 111 -11.04 14.13 35.58
CA VAL A 111 -11.68 12.92 36.13
C VAL A 111 -10.68 12.12 36.96
N LEU A 112 -9.45 11.95 36.47
CA LEU A 112 -8.44 11.19 37.18
C LEU A 112 -7.94 11.92 38.44
N ALA A 113 -7.72 13.23 38.37
CA ALA A 113 -7.37 14.05 39.51
C ALA A 113 -8.45 13.96 40.60
N GLY A 114 -9.72 14.06 40.22
CA GLY A 114 -10.85 13.80 41.12
C GLY A 114 -10.75 12.44 41.79
N ARG A 115 -10.57 11.36 41.03
CA ARG A 115 -10.48 9.99 41.56
C ARG A 115 -9.31 9.80 42.52
N LEU A 116 -8.13 10.30 42.17
CA LEU A 116 -6.93 10.22 43.01
C LEU A 116 -7.08 11.05 44.32
N ARG A 117 -7.95 12.07 44.32
CA ARG A 117 -8.27 12.90 45.49
C ARG A 117 -9.57 12.48 46.21
N GLY A 118 -10.22 11.40 45.77
CA GLY A 118 -11.48 10.92 46.38
C GLY A 118 -12.74 11.72 46.01
N VAL A 119 -12.66 12.63 45.04
CA VAL A 119 -13.80 13.45 44.57
C VAL A 119 -14.33 12.93 43.24
N ALA A 120 -15.63 12.64 43.17
CA ALA A 120 -16.26 12.20 41.92
C ALA A 120 -16.59 13.41 41.03
N VAL A 121 -15.83 13.59 39.95
CA VAL A 121 -16.10 14.63 38.94
C VAL A 121 -17.09 14.09 37.89
N PRO A 122 -18.25 14.75 37.66
CA PRO A 122 -19.19 14.33 36.62
C PRO A 122 -18.59 14.48 35.21
N PRO A 123 -18.73 13.48 34.31
CA PRO A 123 -18.14 13.51 32.96
C PRO A 123 -18.53 14.75 32.14
N ARG A 124 -19.81 15.14 32.20
CA ARG A 124 -20.33 16.32 31.49
C ARG A 124 -19.66 17.62 31.95
N GLN A 125 -19.33 17.73 33.23
CA GLN A 125 -18.67 18.91 33.77
C GLN A 125 -17.19 18.92 33.41
N ALA A 126 -16.53 17.76 33.48
CA ALA A 126 -15.14 17.60 33.02
C ALA A 126 -15.00 18.01 31.53
N LEU A 127 -15.90 17.53 30.67
CA LEU A 127 -15.93 17.87 29.24
C LEU A 127 -16.21 19.36 29.00
N ARG A 128 -17.21 19.95 29.67
CA ARG A 128 -17.50 21.39 29.55
C ARG A 128 -16.32 22.25 29.99
N ARG A 129 -15.64 21.86 31.07
CA ARG A 129 -14.46 22.57 31.57
C ARG A 129 -13.31 22.45 30.58
N ALA A 130 -13.03 21.24 30.12
CA ALA A 130 -12.01 20.96 29.12
C ALA A 130 -12.22 21.73 27.81
N ALA A 131 -13.46 21.78 27.32
CA ALA A 131 -13.81 22.55 26.12
C ALA A 131 -13.59 24.06 26.31
N ARG A 132 -13.86 24.61 27.50
CA ARG A 132 -13.60 26.03 27.82
C ARG A 132 -12.11 26.34 27.93
N THR A 133 -11.30 25.40 28.43
CA THR A 133 -9.85 25.58 28.57
C THR A 133 -9.06 25.12 27.34
N ALA A 134 -9.73 24.55 26.33
CA ALA A 134 -9.10 24.06 25.11
C ALA A 134 -8.37 25.16 24.32
N PRO A 135 -8.89 26.39 24.13
CA PRO A 135 -8.17 27.45 23.41
C PRO A 135 -6.87 27.85 24.10
N GLU A 136 -6.90 28.03 25.42
CA GLU A 136 -5.70 28.35 26.22
C GLU A 136 -4.67 27.20 26.17
N SER A 137 -5.15 25.97 26.25
CA SER A 137 -4.31 24.77 26.14
C SER A 137 -3.72 24.62 24.74
N ALA A 138 -4.47 24.99 23.70
CA ALA A 138 -4.04 24.91 22.31
C ALA A 138 -2.95 25.94 22.03
N VAL A 139 -3.12 27.18 22.49
CA VAL A 139 -2.06 28.22 22.40
C VAL A 139 -0.80 27.77 23.12
N ALA A 140 -0.92 27.21 24.33
CA ALA A 140 0.22 26.68 25.07
C ALA A 140 0.93 25.53 24.31
N MET A 141 0.16 24.62 23.71
CA MET A 141 0.69 23.51 22.90
C MET A 141 1.35 23.97 21.61
N VAL A 142 0.75 24.92 20.88
CA VAL A 142 1.32 25.48 19.65
C VAL A 142 2.64 26.19 19.96
N LEU A 143 2.69 27.00 21.03
CA LEU A 143 3.92 27.66 21.46
C LEU A 143 5.02 26.63 21.81
N LEU A 144 4.64 25.55 22.49
CA LEU A 144 5.51 24.42 22.80
C LEU A 144 6.06 23.75 21.53
N LEU A 145 5.20 23.46 20.55
CA LEU A 145 5.58 22.84 19.28
C LEU A 145 6.52 23.75 18.47
N VAL A 146 6.22 25.05 18.37
CA VAL A 146 7.06 26.03 17.67
C VAL A 146 8.43 26.14 18.35
N LEU A 147 8.47 26.23 19.68
CA LEU A 147 9.74 26.27 20.42
C LEU A 147 10.56 24.99 20.19
N THR A 148 9.89 23.84 20.16
CA THR A 148 10.54 22.54 19.90
C THR A 148 11.08 22.46 18.49
N ALA A 149 10.31 22.89 17.50
CA ALA A 149 10.72 22.93 16.10
C ALA A 149 11.89 23.88 15.89
N LEU A 150 11.90 25.04 16.56
CA LEU A 150 13.03 25.98 16.54
C LEU A 150 14.29 25.36 17.17
N VAL A 151 14.17 24.70 18.33
CA VAL A 151 15.31 24.01 18.96
C VAL A 151 15.84 22.88 18.09
N LEU A 152 14.96 22.04 17.52
CA LEU A 152 15.36 20.98 16.59
C LEU A 152 16.01 21.59 15.34
N GLY A 153 15.43 22.65 14.76
CA GLY A 153 15.93 23.35 13.60
C GLY A 153 17.32 23.95 13.81
N CYS A 154 17.56 24.55 14.97
CA CYS A 154 18.89 25.04 15.37
C CYS A 154 19.90 23.90 15.51
N VAL A 155 19.48 22.74 16.03
CA VAL A 155 20.36 21.58 16.18
C VAL A 155 20.67 20.92 14.83
N THR A 156 19.67 20.78 13.95
CA THR A 156 19.89 20.27 12.59
C THR A 156 20.73 21.21 11.74
N GLY A 157 20.57 22.52 11.91
CA GLY A 157 21.41 23.53 11.26
C GLY A 157 22.85 23.56 11.80
N ALA A 158 23.07 23.19 13.07
CA ALA A 158 24.42 23.00 13.61
C ALA A 158 25.05 21.67 13.16
N ALA A 159 24.24 20.66 12.85
CA ALA A 159 24.68 19.34 12.40
C ALA A 159 25.12 19.30 10.92
N SER A 160 24.84 20.33 10.11
CA SER A 160 25.28 20.40 8.72
C SER A 160 26.79 20.69 8.54
N GLY A 161 27.54 20.85 9.64
CA GLY A 161 28.97 21.17 9.65
C GLY A 161 29.96 19.99 9.50
N GLY A 162 29.50 18.74 9.36
CA GLY A 162 30.36 17.57 9.10
C GLY A 162 29.67 16.23 9.37
N GLU A 163 29.94 15.21 8.54
CA GLU A 163 29.27 13.89 8.61
C GLU A 163 29.53 13.14 9.92
N GLU A 164 30.72 13.29 10.53
CA GLU A 164 31.10 12.61 11.77
C GLU A 164 30.40 13.18 13.03
N LEU A 165 29.86 14.40 12.97
CA LEU A 165 29.17 15.07 14.08
C LEU A 165 27.64 15.02 13.98
N LYS A 166 27.07 14.60 12.84
CA LYS A 166 25.61 14.57 12.62
C LYS A 166 24.87 13.74 13.66
N LEU A 167 25.30 12.50 13.88
CA LEU A 167 24.63 11.56 14.79
C LEU A 167 24.66 12.02 16.27
N PRO A 168 25.82 12.37 16.87
CA PRO A 168 25.85 12.83 18.26
C PRO A 168 25.12 14.16 18.46
N VAL A 169 25.21 15.10 17.50
CA VAL A 169 24.50 16.40 17.57
C VAL A 169 22.98 16.20 17.45
N LEU A 170 22.51 15.34 16.54
CA LEU A 170 21.10 14.99 16.42
C LEU A 170 20.57 14.33 17.71
N LEU A 171 21.35 13.41 18.28
CA LEU A 171 20.95 12.69 19.49
C LEU A 171 20.90 13.63 20.72
N VAL A 172 21.88 14.53 20.86
CA VAL A 172 21.84 15.59 21.87
C VAL A 172 20.67 16.54 21.63
N GLY A 173 20.38 16.92 20.40
CA GLY A 173 19.24 17.77 20.04
C GLY A 173 17.89 17.15 20.35
N ILE A 174 17.74 15.87 20.05
CA ILE A 174 16.56 15.09 20.39
C ILE A 174 16.41 15.04 21.91
N VAL A 175 17.46 14.69 22.65
CA VAL A 175 17.41 14.63 24.12
C VAL A 175 17.10 16.00 24.73
N LEU A 176 17.72 17.08 24.24
CA LEU A 176 17.50 18.44 24.72
C LEU A 176 16.08 18.92 24.40
N GLY A 177 15.61 18.67 23.18
CA GLY A 177 14.25 18.96 22.73
C GLY A 177 13.21 18.22 23.58
N LEU A 178 13.40 16.92 23.80
CA LEU A 178 12.54 16.09 24.67
C LEU A 178 12.53 16.59 26.12
N ALA A 179 13.68 17.00 26.66
CA ALA A 179 13.79 17.57 28.00
C ALA A 179 13.06 18.92 28.13
N LEU A 180 13.17 19.79 27.13
CA LEU A 180 12.49 21.09 27.07
C LEU A 180 10.98 20.94 26.95
N VAL A 181 10.54 20.02 26.10
CA VAL A 181 9.14 19.68 25.87
C VAL A 181 8.49 19.12 27.13
N SER A 182 9.14 18.14 27.75
CA SER A 182 8.59 17.45 28.91
C SER A 182 8.48 18.32 30.16
N THR A 183 9.43 19.24 30.37
CA THR A 183 9.34 20.23 31.45
C THR A 183 8.19 21.21 31.25
N ARG A 184 7.82 21.49 30.00
CA ARG A 184 6.77 22.43 29.63
C ARG A 184 5.40 21.77 29.47
N LEU A 185 5.32 20.45 29.30
CA LEU A 185 4.03 19.71 29.25
C LEU A 185 3.23 19.78 30.57
N LEU A 186 3.87 20.06 31.70
CA LEU A 186 3.19 20.31 32.99
C LEU A 186 2.36 21.61 33.02
N VAL A 187 2.49 22.46 32.00
CA VAL A 187 1.61 23.64 31.81
C VAL A 187 0.15 23.20 31.65
N LEU A 188 -0.10 22.09 30.95
CA LEU A 188 -1.45 21.59 30.68
C LEU A 188 -2.25 21.28 31.97
N PRO A 189 -1.76 20.40 32.89
CA PRO A 189 -2.47 20.17 34.13
C PRO A 189 -2.58 21.43 35.00
N ALA A 190 -1.57 22.33 34.97
CA ALA A 190 -1.64 23.59 35.70
C ALA A 190 -2.72 24.56 35.19
N LEU A 191 -2.94 24.62 33.86
CA LEU A 191 -4.02 25.38 33.23
C LEU A 191 -5.40 24.79 33.55
N VAL A 192 -5.52 23.47 33.42
CA VAL A 192 -6.79 22.75 33.63
C VAL A 192 -7.22 22.80 35.10
N LEU A 193 -6.28 22.61 36.02
CA LEU A 193 -6.49 22.68 37.47
C LEU A 193 -6.33 24.11 38.04
N ARG A 194 -6.14 25.09 37.14
CA ARG A 194 -6.13 26.55 37.31
C ARG A 194 -5.63 27.05 38.68
N ASN A 195 -4.31 27.08 38.84
CA ASN A 195 -3.62 27.79 39.92
C ASN A 195 -3.36 29.25 39.46
N ASN A 196 -4.23 30.19 39.85
CA ASN A 196 -4.35 31.51 39.19
C ASN A 196 -3.57 32.67 39.83
N ASP A 197 -2.84 32.47 40.93
CA ASP A 197 -2.28 33.61 41.68
C ASP A 197 -0.82 33.93 41.30
N GLU A 198 -0.19 33.08 40.46
CA GLU A 198 1.18 33.26 40.00
C GLU A 198 1.24 33.22 38.46
N PRO A 199 2.02 34.08 37.79
CA PRO A 199 2.19 34.01 36.34
C PRO A 199 2.64 32.60 35.93
N LEU A 200 1.81 31.94 35.13
CA LEU A 200 1.88 30.53 34.72
C LEU A 200 3.30 30.07 34.37
N LEU A 201 4.06 30.91 33.66
CA LEU A 201 5.42 30.63 33.22
C LEU A 201 6.44 30.54 34.38
N ARG A 202 6.28 31.35 35.43
CA ARG A 202 7.16 31.30 36.62
C ARG A 202 6.86 30.07 37.46
N HIS A 203 5.58 29.74 37.62
CA HIS A 203 5.14 28.57 38.38
C HIS A 203 5.64 27.27 37.72
N VAL A 204 5.47 27.16 36.40
CA VAL A 204 5.94 26.01 35.60
C VAL A 204 7.46 25.91 35.59
N GLY A 205 8.18 27.02 35.46
CA GLY A 205 9.65 27.04 35.51
C GLY A 205 10.20 26.48 36.84
N ARG A 206 9.54 26.78 37.97
CA ARG A 206 9.92 26.26 39.31
C ARG A 206 9.48 24.81 39.56
N LEU A 207 8.40 24.36 38.92
CA LEU A 207 7.98 22.95 38.94
C LEU A 207 8.93 22.07 38.09
N ALA A 208 9.36 22.59 36.95
CA ALA A 208 10.24 21.93 35.99
C ALA A 208 11.67 21.73 36.51
N SER A 209 12.26 22.75 37.18
CA SER A 209 13.67 22.74 37.61
C SER A 209 14.05 21.63 38.61
N GLY A 210 13.06 20.94 39.21
CA GLY A 210 13.30 19.85 40.16
C GLY A 210 12.97 18.43 39.68
N ARG A 211 12.52 18.23 38.43
CA ARG A 211 11.93 16.94 37.96
C ARG A 211 12.50 16.41 36.62
N LEU A 212 13.69 16.88 36.23
CA LEU A 212 14.13 16.97 34.82
C LEU A 212 14.53 15.69 34.05
N PRO A 213 15.08 14.59 34.61
CA PRO A 213 15.49 13.47 33.76
C PRO A 213 14.42 12.37 33.58
N SER A 214 13.75 11.97 34.66
CA SER A 214 12.93 10.74 34.68
C SER A 214 11.50 10.91 34.17
N THR A 215 10.95 12.12 34.27
CA THR A 215 9.62 12.48 33.77
C THR A 215 9.63 12.71 32.25
N GLY A 216 10.80 13.05 31.69
CA GLY A 216 10.94 13.49 30.32
C GLY A 216 10.74 12.41 29.26
N ILE A 217 11.28 11.22 29.54
CA ILE A 217 11.18 10.04 28.65
C ILE A 217 9.75 9.46 28.64
N ALA A 218 9.02 9.55 29.76
CA ALA A 218 7.63 9.09 29.83
C ALA A 218 6.66 10.08 29.17
N LEU A 219 6.96 11.38 29.21
CA LEU A 219 6.15 12.45 28.63
C LEU A 219 6.43 12.69 27.14
N SER A 220 7.60 12.33 26.62
CA SER A 220 7.86 12.43 25.18
C SER A 220 6.98 11.50 24.33
N ALA A 221 6.55 10.37 24.90
CA ALA A 221 5.53 9.50 24.30
C ALA A 221 4.17 10.22 24.10
N VAL A 222 3.97 11.40 24.70
CA VAL A 222 2.71 12.19 24.62
C VAL A 222 2.52 12.88 23.27
N ILE A 223 3.61 13.32 22.62
CA ILE A 223 3.54 14.13 21.38
C ILE A 223 3.45 13.28 20.12
N VAL A 224 3.71 11.99 20.24
CA VAL A 224 3.82 11.08 19.11
C VAL A 224 2.43 10.64 18.60
N LEU A 225 1.31 10.99 19.23
CA LEU A 225 -0.01 10.41 18.86
C LEU A 225 -0.51 10.75 17.44
N PRO A 226 -0.48 12.02 16.99
CA PRO A 226 -0.92 12.34 15.64
C PRO A 226 0.02 11.71 14.60
N TRP A 227 1.33 11.77 14.85
CA TRP A 227 2.33 11.16 14.00
C TRP A 227 2.25 9.61 13.99
N LEU A 228 1.94 8.98 15.12
CA LEU A 228 1.73 7.54 15.22
C LEU A 228 0.44 7.14 14.52
N ALA A 229 -0.65 7.90 14.61
CA ALA A 229 -1.87 7.61 13.89
C ALA A 229 -1.65 7.63 12.36
N ASP A 230 -0.87 8.60 11.87
CA ASP A 230 -0.47 8.71 10.47
C ASP A 230 0.44 7.55 10.02
N ARG A 231 1.45 7.24 10.84
CA ARG A 231 2.38 6.12 10.59
C ARG A 231 1.72 4.76 10.76
N PHE A 232 0.73 4.62 11.65
CA PHE A 232 -0.07 3.41 11.80
C PHE A 232 -1.08 3.25 10.68
N ASP A 233 -1.68 4.33 10.14
CA ASP A 233 -2.52 4.23 8.94
C ASP A 233 -1.65 3.78 7.74
N SER A 234 -0.46 4.35 7.61
CA SER A 234 0.54 3.96 6.61
C SER A 234 1.11 2.54 6.81
N ALA A 235 1.25 2.07 8.06
CA ALA A 235 1.71 0.72 8.37
C ALA A 235 0.59 -0.32 8.27
N SER A 236 -0.63 0.02 8.67
CA SER A 236 -1.81 -0.83 8.48
C SER A 236 -2.16 -0.97 7.01
N ALA A 237 -1.96 0.08 6.19
CA ALA A 237 -2.07 -0.03 4.73
C ALA A 237 -1.10 -1.05 4.12
N ALA A 238 0.10 -1.22 4.69
CA ALA A 238 1.06 -2.23 4.27
C ALA A 238 0.72 -3.65 4.78
N LEU A 239 0.00 -3.75 5.90
CA LEU A 239 -0.48 -5.04 6.42
C LEU A 239 -1.79 -5.48 5.77
N ASP A 240 -2.60 -4.53 5.28
CA ASP A 240 -3.89 -4.77 4.64
C ASP A 240 -3.77 -5.49 3.28
N THR A 241 -2.60 -5.43 2.61
CA THR A 241 -2.36 -6.10 1.31
C THR A 241 -2.01 -7.59 1.45
N SER A 242 -1.56 -8.03 2.62
CA SER A 242 -1.07 -9.41 2.84
C SER A 242 -1.98 -10.25 3.74
N HIS A 243 -3.06 -9.68 4.28
CA HIS A 243 -3.88 -10.35 5.30
C HIS A 243 -5.38 -10.34 4.96
N PRO A 244 -6.13 -11.40 5.32
CA PRO A 244 -7.57 -11.45 5.13
C PRO A 244 -8.28 -10.26 5.77
N ARG A 245 -9.34 -9.75 5.13
CA ARG A 245 -10.13 -8.55 5.52
C ARG A 245 -10.44 -8.43 7.01
N ALA A 246 -10.63 -9.56 7.70
CA ALA A 246 -10.88 -9.60 9.14
C ALA A 246 -9.69 -9.06 9.98
N ILE A 247 -8.46 -9.34 9.57
CA ILE A 247 -7.23 -8.88 10.24
C ILE A 247 -7.04 -7.38 10.01
N ALA A 248 -7.25 -6.90 8.79
CA ALA A 248 -7.27 -5.47 8.45
C ALA A 248 -8.24 -4.69 9.35
N LEU A 249 -9.48 -5.20 9.49
CA LEU A 249 -10.50 -4.62 10.36
C LEU A 249 -10.07 -4.65 11.83
N LEU A 250 -9.50 -5.75 12.31
CA LEU A 250 -8.99 -5.88 13.67
C LEU A 250 -7.86 -4.89 13.96
N LEU A 251 -6.90 -4.73 13.04
CA LEU A 251 -5.78 -3.79 13.17
C LEU A 251 -6.28 -2.36 13.29
N ARG A 252 -7.27 -1.97 12.48
CA ARG A 252 -7.89 -0.65 12.60
C ARG A 252 -8.58 -0.48 13.96
N VAL A 253 -9.31 -1.50 14.45
CA VAL A 253 -9.94 -1.45 15.79
C VAL A 253 -8.88 -1.22 16.85
N LEU A 254 -7.75 -1.92 16.73
CA LEU A 254 -6.60 -1.75 17.62
C LEU A 254 -6.00 -0.34 17.55
N VAL A 255 -6.02 0.34 16.40
CA VAL A 255 -5.60 1.74 16.29
C VAL A 255 -6.52 2.66 17.10
N VAL A 256 -7.85 2.53 16.97
CA VAL A 256 -8.80 3.35 17.74
C VAL A 256 -8.69 3.08 19.24
N VAL A 257 -8.57 1.81 19.63
CA VAL A 257 -8.33 1.41 21.02
C VAL A 257 -6.97 1.94 21.50
N GLY A 258 -5.94 1.91 20.66
CA GLY A 258 -4.61 2.43 20.94
C GLY A 258 -4.65 3.94 21.19
N VAL A 259 -5.34 4.72 20.35
CA VAL A 259 -5.53 6.17 20.53
C VAL A 259 -6.21 6.47 21.87
N LEU A 260 -7.26 5.71 22.23
CA LEU A 260 -7.94 5.84 23.53
C LEU A 260 -7.01 5.50 24.71
N LEU A 261 -6.29 4.37 24.61
CA LEU A 261 -5.39 3.88 25.66
C LEU A 261 -4.22 4.83 25.88
N VAL A 262 -3.57 5.29 24.80
CA VAL A 262 -2.45 6.20 24.91
C VAL A 262 -2.93 7.54 25.47
N THR A 263 -4.05 8.10 25.01
CA THR A 263 -4.60 9.34 25.60
C THR A 263 -4.90 9.18 27.09
N ALA A 264 -5.40 8.02 27.52
CA ALA A 264 -5.61 7.71 28.93
C ALA A 264 -4.28 7.65 29.72
N VAL A 265 -3.25 7.00 29.16
CA VAL A 265 -1.91 6.94 29.77
C VAL A 265 -1.29 8.33 29.86
N GLN A 266 -1.41 9.16 28.82
CA GLN A 266 -0.92 10.54 28.80
C GLN A 266 -1.59 11.38 29.89
N ALA A 267 -2.92 11.33 29.99
CA ALA A 267 -3.66 12.01 31.04
C ALA A 267 -3.22 11.52 32.43
N SER A 268 -2.97 10.22 32.56
CA SER A 268 -2.54 9.60 33.81
C SER A 268 -1.15 10.03 34.26
N LEU A 269 -0.18 9.98 33.36
CA LEU A 269 1.18 10.43 33.63
C LEU A 269 1.21 11.91 34.01
N LEU A 270 0.51 12.76 33.26
CA LEU A 270 0.42 14.20 33.54
C LEU A 270 -0.20 14.47 34.91
N THR A 271 -1.29 13.77 35.24
CA THR A 271 -2.01 13.94 36.51
C THR A 271 -1.17 13.45 37.69
N VAL A 272 -0.61 12.24 37.61
CA VAL A 272 0.21 11.66 38.68
C VAL A 272 1.48 12.48 38.89
N ALA A 273 2.15 12.91 37.81
CA ALA A 273 3.32 13.76 37.90
C ALA A 273 2.96 15.11 38.56
N TYR A 274 1.84 15.72 38.19
CA TYR A 274 1.41 17.01 38.75
C TYR A 274 1.04 16.91 40.24
N LEU A 275 0.35 15.85 40.66
CA LEU A 275 -0.14 15.65 42.03
C LEU A 275 0.91 15.08 43.00
N ARG A 276 2.07 14.63 42.53
CA ARG A 276 3.11 14.02 43.39
C ARG A 276 3.68 15.06 44.37
N PRO A 277 3.62 14.82 45.70
CA PRO A 277 4.25 15.70 46.69
C PRO A 277 5.77 15.76 46.49
N ARG A 278 6.40 16.92 46.76
CA ARG A 278 7.87 16.97 46.81
C ARG A 278 8.34 16.23 48.07
N GLY A 279 9.42 15.46 47.96
CA GLY A 279 10.00 14.78 49.11
C GLY A 279 10.52 15.80 50.15
N PRO A 280 10.60 15.42 51.44
CA PRO A 280 10.94 16.33 52.56
C PRO A 280 12.34 16.96 52.51
N ARG A 281 13.17 16.65 51.50
CA ARG A 281 14.58 17.08 51.41
C ARG A 281 14.83 18.30 50.52
N GLN A 282 13.82 18.90 49.88
CA GLN A 282 14.00 20.10 49.07
C GLN A 282 13.02 21.21 49.49
N PRO A 283 13.39 22.06 50.47
CA PRO A 283 12.61 23.24 50.80
C PRO A 283 12.67 24.22 49.62
N GLY A 284 11.54 24.42 48.96
CA GLY A 284 11.42 25.35 47.82
C GLY A 284 9.99 25.88 47.68
N PRO A 285 9.80 27.15 47.29
CA PRO A 285 8.52 27.89 47.35
C PRO A 285 7.50 27.54 46.24
N ALA A 286 7.53 26.33 45.67
CA ALA A 286 6.65 25.94 44.56
C ALA A 286 6.08 24.53 44.77
N GLU A 287 5.41 24.33 45.90
CA GLU A 287 4.64 23.11 46.16
C GLU A 287 3.23 23.26 45.55
N THR A 288 2.75 22.22 44.89
CA THR A 288 1.40 22.19 44.32
C THR A 288 0.40 22.27 45.47
N ASP A 289 -0.41 23.34 45.53
CA ASP A 289 -1.43 23.53 46.58
C ASP A 289 -2.58 22.52 46.40
N LEU A 290 -2.41 21.33 46.99
CA LEU A 290 -3.37 20.23 46.94
C LEU A 290 -4.72 20.62 47.58
N ALA A 291 -4.72 21.47 48.61
CA ALA A 291 -5.95 21.91 49.28
C ALA A 291 -6.80 22.84 48.38
N ARG A 292 -6.15 23.64 47.53
CA ARG A 292 -6.84 24.41 46.49
C ARG A 292 -7.36 23.54 45.37
N ILE A 293 -6.60 22.54 44.93
CA ILE A 293 -7.07 21.56 43.93
C ILE A 293 -8.32 20.84 44.44
N ASP A 294 -8.35 20.43 45.72
CA ASP A 294 -9.53 19.81 46.31
C ASP A 294 -10.74 20.76 46.32
N ARG A 295 -10.55 22.05 46.63
CA ARG A 295 -11.62 23.06 46.54
C ARG A 295 -12.15 23.22 45.12
N ILE A 296 -11.25 23.23 44.12
CA ILE A 296 -11.63 23.31 42.71
C ILE A 296 -12.40 22.05 42.31
N LEU A 297 -11.90 20.86 42.63
CA LEU A 297 -12.57 19.60 42.33
C LEU A 297 -13.93 19.49 43.05
N ALA A 298 -14.03 19.91 44.30
CA ALA A 298 -15.27 19.95 45.07
C ALA A 298 -16.28 20.95 44.48
N GLY A 299 -15.83 22.08 43.93
CA GLY A 299 -16.69 23.02 43.19
C GLY A 299 -17.30 22.43 41.92
N HIS A 300 -16.72 21.34 41.39
CA HIS A 300 -17.28 20.54 40.29
C HIS A 300 -18.01 19.28 40.82
N GLY A 301 -17.74 18.89 42.06
CA GLY A 301 -18.32 17.74 42.75
C GLY A 301 -19.50 18.14 43.61
N ALA A 302 -20.65 18.45 43.02
CA ALA A 302 -21.89 18.67 43.76
C ALA A 302 -23.11 18.30 42.92
N THR A 303 -23.54 17.04 43.07
CA THR A 303 -24.93 16.54 43.04
C THR A 303 -24.85 15.02 42.90
N ALA A 304 -25.40 14.30 43.88
CA ALA A 304 -25.56 12.85 43.85
C ALA A 304 -26.51 12.46 42.71
N THR A 305 -26.00 12.42 41.48
CA THR A 305 -26.73 11.80 40.38
C THR A 305 -26.61 10.30 40.54
N PRO A 306 -27.73 9.54 40.57
CA PRO A 306 -27.68 8.09 40.69
C PRO A 306 -26.82 7.54 39.54
N PRO A 307 -25.90 6.59 39.82
CA PRO A 307 -25.05 6.06 38.78
C PRO A 307 -25.94 5.40 37.71
N PRO A 308 -25.76 5.74 36.41
CA PRO A 308 -26.45 5.01 35.36
C PRO A 308 -26.13 3.51 35.47
N PRO A 309 -27.03 2.61 35.03
CA PRO A 309 -26.82 1.17 35.10
C PRO A 309 -25.49 0.81 34.44
N ARG A 310 -24.51 0.42 35.28
CA ARG A 310 -23.07 0.30 34.93
C ARG A 310 -22.79 -0.62 33.74
N ARG A 311 -23.70 -1.54 33.42
CA ARG A 311 -23.55 -2.49 32.31
C ARG A 311 -23.95 -1.88 30.96
N ALA A 312 -25.08 -1.17 30.88
CA ALA A 312 -25.59 -0.61 29.62
C ALA A 312 -24.66 0.47 29.04
N ALA A 313 -24.09 1.34 29.89
CA ALA A 313 -23.15 2.36 29.46
C ALA A 313 -21.83 1.77 28.93
N GLY A 314 -21.36 0.64 29.48
CA GLY A 314 -20.16 -0.04 29.00
C GLY A 314 -20.35 -0.63 27.60
N TRP A 315 -21.48 -1.29 27.35
CA TRP A 315 -21.81 -1.85 26.04
C TRP A 315 -22.03 -0.76 24.98
N ALA A 316 -22.70 0.34 25.33
CA ALA A 316 -22.88 1.46 24.41
C ALA A 316 -21.54 2.10 24.00
N LEU A 317 -20.60 2.25 24.93
CA LEU A 317 -19.26 2.78 24.63
C LEU A 317 -18.44 1.80 23.77
N ALA A 318 -18.52 0.51 24.05
CA ALA A 318 -17.85 -0.52 23.25
C ALA A 318 -18.39 -0.58 21.81
N ALA A 319 -19.70 -0.42 21.63
CA ALA A 319 -20.35 -0.41 20.32
C ALA A 319 -19.98 0.81 19.45
N LEU A 320 -19.53 1.92 20.06
CA LEU A 320 -19.11 3.12 19.33
C LEU A 320 -17.67 3.01 18.80
N VAL A 321 -16.79 2.22 19.42
CA VAL A 321 -15.39 2.05 18.99
C VAL A 321 -15.23 1.57 17.54
N PRO A 322 -16.01 0.60 17.02
CA PRO A 322 -15.86 0.14 15.64
C PRO A 322 -16.50 1.08 14.59
N LEU A 323 -17.29 2.07 15.01
CA LEU A 323 -18.09 2.91 14.11
C LEU A 323 -17.26 3.66 13.04
N PRO A 324 -16.09 4.26 13.37
CA PRO A 324 -15.20 4.86 12.37
C PRO A 324 -14.80 3.90 11.24
N MET A 325 -14.56 2.63 11.54
CA MET A 325 -14.23 1.63 10.52
C MET A 325 -15.43 1.18 9.71
N LEU A 326 -16.55 0.97 10.40
CA LEU A 326 -17.78 0.57 9.72
C LEU A 326 -18.22 1.63 8.72
N LEU A 327 -17.90 2.92 8.95
CA LEU A 327 -18.14 3.97 7.96
C LEU A 327 -17.34 3.73 6.67
N GLY A 328 -16.02 3.50 6.76
CA GLY A 328 -15.19 3.23 5.57
C GLY A 328 -15.61 1.97 4.82
N VAL A 329 -15.96 0.89 5.53
CA VAL A 329 -16.47 -0.35 4.93
C VAL A 329 -17.86 -0.16 4.33
N ALA A 330 -18.76 0.57 4.99
CA ALA A 330 -20.10 0.84 4.47
C ALA A 330 -20.05 1.70 3.21
N VAL A 331 -19.17 2.72 3.17
CA VAL A 331 -18.98 3.54 1.97
C VAL A 331 -18.37 2.72 0.83
N ALA A 332 -17.39 1.88 1.11
CA ALA A 332 -16.83 0.96 0.12
C ALA A 332 -17.88 -0.04 -0.41
N ALA A 333 -18.76 -0.55 0.47
CA ALA A 333 -19.81 -1.49 0.09
C ALA A 333 -20.94 -0.84 -0.74
N VAL A 334 -21.34 0.38 -0.40
CA VAL A 334 -22.36 1.14 -1.15
C VAL A 334 -21.78 1.71 -2.45
N ASN A 335 -20.47 2.00 -2.47
CA ASN A 335 -19.75 2.64 -3.57
C ASN A 335 -20.50 3.85 -4.16
N PRO A 336 -20.80 4.88 -3.35
CA PRO A 336 -21.63 6.00 -3.79
C PRO A 336 -20.99 6.85 -4.91
N TYR A 337 -19.67 6.72 -5.10
CA TYR A 337 -18.92 7.50 -6.09
C TYR A 337 -18.66 6.77 -7.40
N GLY A 338 -19.10 5.49 -7.54
CA GLY A 338 -18.74 4.67 -8.69
C GLY A 338 -17.21 4.49 -8.80
N SER A 339 -16.54 4.42 -7.66
CA SER A 339 -15.09 4.21 -7.57
C SER A 339 -14.74 2.84 -8.15
N PRO A 340 -13.63 2.72 -8.91
CA PRO A 340 -13.11 1.43 -9.34
C PRO A 340 -12.89 0.52 -8.14
N ARG A 341 -13.14 -0.77 -8.32
CA ARG A 341 -12.93 -1.79 -7.31
C ARG A 341 -11.82 -2.73 -7.73
N ALA A 342 -10.80 -2.86 -6.90
CA ALA A 342 -9.70 -3.80 -7.08
C ALA A 342 -9.75 -4.83 -5.95
N ASP A 343 -9.93 -6.11 -6.27
CA ASP A 343 -9.83 -7.20 -5.30
C ASP A 343 -8.60 -8.04 -5.64
N SER A 344 -7.75 -8.29 -4.65
CA SER A 344 -6.49 -9.04 -4.78
C SER A 344 -6.65 -10.48 -4.29
N TYR A 345 -5.94 -11.39 -4.95
CA TYR A 345 -6.00 -12.83 -4.72
C TYR A 345 -4.58 -13.39 -4.80
N GLU A 346 -4.17 -14.16 -3.79
CA GLU A 346 -2.95 -14.96 -3.89
C GLU A 346 -3.24 -16.18 -4.77
N VAL A 347 -2.34 -16.45 -5.71
CA VAL A 347 -2.48 -17.54 -6.69
C VAL A 347 -1.30 -18.48 -6.64
N SER A 348 -1.56 -19.78 -6.85
CA SER A 348 -0.55 -20.84 -6.66
C SER A 348 0.21 -21.21 -7.94
N TRP A 349 0.27 -20.31 -8.92
CA TRP A 349 0.96 -20.60 -10.18
C TRP A 349 2.46 -20.76 -9.95
N SER A 350 3.16 -21.38 -10.90
CA SER A 350 4.63 -21.49 -10.92
C SER A 350 5.18 -20.88 -12.21
N GLY A 351 6.41 -20.39 -12.18
CA GLY A 351 7.10 -19.78 -13.34
C GLY A 351 6.72 -18.33 -13.60
N GLY A 352 7.42 -17.73 -14.56
CA GLY A 352 7.09 -16.45 -15.15
C GLY A 352 5.86 -16.52 -16.05
N ILE A 353 5.14 -15.41 -16.21
CA ILE A 353 3.99 -15.33 -17.13
C ILE A 353 4.52 -15.18 -18.56
N VAL A 354 4.14 -16.11 -19.44
CA VAL A 354 4.53 -16.13 -20.86
C VAL A 354 3.46 -15.49 -21.74
N ALA A 355 2.19 -15.80 -21.46
CA ALA A 355 1.05 -15.21 -22.16
C ALA A 355 -0.17 -15.16 -21.24
N ALA A 356 -1.03 -14.17 -21.45
CA ALA A 356 -2.32 -14.12 -20.78
C ALA A 356 -3.35 -13.51 -21.72
N ALA A 357 -4.58 -14.00 -21.67
CA ALA A 357 -5.69 -13.44 -22.43
C ALA A 357 -7.01 -13.64 -21.70
N TRP A 358 -8.01 -12.85 -22.08
CA TRP A 358 -9.38 -12.98 -21.58
C TRP A 358 -10.35 -13.20 -22.76
N PRO A 359 -10.49 -14.45 -23.25
CA PRO A 359 -11.33 -14.75 -24.41
C PRO A 359 -12.80 -14.38 -24.15
N ALA A 360 -13.48 -13.89 -25.19
CA ALA A 360 -14.86 -13.45 -25.06
C ALA A 360 -15.79 -14.59 -24.62
N GLY A 361 -16.62 -14.34 -23.60
CA GLY A 361 -17.53 -15.33 -23.05
C GLY A 361 -16.87 -16.42 -22.19
N ARG A 362 -15.59 -16.25 -21.83
CA ARG A 362 -14.82 -17.17 -20.97
C ARG A 362 -14.14 -16.43 -19.83
N HIS A 363 -13.65 -17.19 -18.85
CA HIS A 363 -12.73 -16.70 -17.84
C HIS A 363 -11.32 -16.51 -18.42
N PRO A 364 -10.44 -15.76 -17.73
CA PRO A 364 -9.06 -15.57 -18.15
C PRO A 364 -8.32 -16.90 -18.34
N ILE A 365 -7.31 -16.89 -19.20
CA ILE A 365 -6.37 -17.99 -19.38
C ILE A 365 -4.97 -17.41 -19.22
N VAL A 366 -4.15 -18.06 -18.39
CA VAL A 366 -2.79 -17.64 -18.07
C VAL A 366 -1.83 -18.77 -18.43
N VAL A 367 -0.83 -18.48 -19.24
CA VAL A 367 0.25 -19.41 -19.56
C VAL A 367 1.50 -18.94 -18.84
N THR A 368 2.08 -19.81 -18.02
CA THR A 368 3.35 -19.60 -17.36
C THR A 368 4.45 -20.46 -18.00
N GLU A 369 5.68 -20.29 -17.57
CA GLU A 369 6.82 -21.13 -17.99
C GLU A 369 6.55 -22.62 -17.76
N TYR A 370 5.75 -23.00 -16.76
CA TYR A 370 5.55 -24.41 -16.43
C TYR A 370 4.16 -24.96 -16.74
N ALA A 371 3.17 -24.09 -16.96
CA ALA A 371 1.79 -24.56 -17.06
C ALA A 371 0.85 -23.61 -17.81
N VAL A 372 -0.26 -24.18 -18.27
CA VAL A 372 -1.45 -23.46 -18.72
C VAL A 372 -2.49 -23.52 -17.61
N HIS A 373 -2.99 -22.35 -17.21
CA HIS A 373 -4.03 -22.17 -16.20
C HIS A 373 -5.31 -21.66 -16.87
N TRP A 374 -6.35 -22.48 -16.90
CA TRP A 374 -7.70 -22.05 -17.25
C TRP A 374 -8.43 -21.63 -15.99
N CYS A 375 -8.62 -20.32 -15.82
CA CYS A 375 -9.27 -19.78 -14.65
C CYS A 375 -10.73 -20.24 -14.60
N ARG A 376 -11.22 -20.59 -13.41
CA ARG A 376 -12.63 -20.95 -13.17
C ARG A 376 -13.47 -19.75 -12.75
N ASP A 377 -12.81 -18.64 -12.46
CA ASP A 377 -13.40 -17.35 -12.13
C ASP A 377 -12.57 -16.23 -12.78
N ASP A 378 -13.08 -15.01 -12.72
CA ASP A 378 -12.46 -13.84 -13.35
C ASP A 378 -11.25 -13.29 -12.58
N ALA A 379 -11.09 -13.69 -11.32
CA ALA A 379 -9.94 -13.37 -10.49
C ALA A 379 -8.80 -14.39 -10.65
N CYS A 380 -9.07 -15.51 -11.31
CA CYS A 380 -8.21 -16.67 -11.40
C CYS A 380 -7.75 -17.21 -10.03
N ALA A 381 -8.60 -17.09 -9.00
CA ALA A 381 -8.33 -17.63 -7.68
C ALA A 381 -8.30 -19.17 -7.73
N ASP A 382 -9.26 -19.75 -8.46
CA ASP A 382 -9.25 -21.16 -8.82
C ASP A 382 -8.95 -21.35 -10.32
N SER A 383 -8.13 -22.35 -10.66
CA SER A 383 -7.82 -22.68 -12.06
C SER A 383 -7.65 -24.18 -12.27
N ASP A 384 -8.03 -24.64 -13.45
CA ASP A 384 -7.59 -25.93 -13.97
C ASP A 384 -6.20 -25.78 -14.58
N THR A 385 -5.28 -26.67 -14.22
CA THR A 385 -3.86 -26.55 -14.60
C THR A 385 -3.43 -27.73 -15.48
N HIS A 386 -2.70 -27.44 -16.54
CA HIS A 386 -1.97 -28.42 -17.35
C HIS A 386 -0.49 -28.06 -17.37
N THR A 387 0.36 -29.00 -16.95
CA THR A 387 1.81 -28.81 -17.02
C THR A 387 2.26 -28.86 -18.49
N SER A 388 2.96 -27.83 -18.94
CA SER A 388 3.47 -27.72 -20.31
C SER A 388 4.99 -27.88 -20.29
N GLU A 389 5.49 -28.94 -20.94
CA GLU A 389 6.93 -29.10 -21.17
C GLU A 389 7.47 -28.12 -22.22
N VAL A 390 6.59 -27.58 -23.07
CA VAL A 390 6.97 -26.72 -24.19
C VAL A 390 7.38 -25.32 -23.72
N THR A 391 6.73 -24.82 -22.68
CA THR A 391 6.98 -23.51 -22.09
C THR A 391 8.17 -23.50 -21.11
N TRP A 392 8.70 -24.68 -20.75
CA TRP A 392 9.76 -24.83 -19.75
C TRP A 392 11.12 -24.26 -20.23
N PHE A 393 11.36 -24.14 -21.53
CA PHE A 393 12.69 -23.79 -22.08
C PHE A 393 13.14 -22.31 -21.90
N GLY A 394 12.58 -21.56 -20.95
CA GLY A 394 12.92 -20.16 -20.69
C GLY A 394 12.38 -19.19 -21.74
N SER A 395 12.47 -17.88 -21.45
CA SER A 395 11.82 -16.80 -22.22
C SER A 395 12.32 -16.67 -23.67
N ASP A 396 13.56 -17.08 -23.95
CA ASP A 396 14.22 -16.73 -25.22
C ASP A 396 14.00 -17.79 -26.31
N GLY A 397 13.52 -18.98 -25.94
CA GLY A 397 13.30 -20.11 -26.83
C GLY A 397 11.88 -20.65 -26.83
N THR A 398 10.93 -19.95 -26.20
CA THR A 398 9.53 -20.36 -26.09
C THR A 398 8.56 -19.23 -26.43
N SER A 399 7.38 -19.58 -26.92
CA SER A 399 6.29 -18.64 -27.16
C SER A 399 4.97 -19.36 -26.92
N ALA A 400 4.00 -18.64 -26.35
CA ALA A 400 2.65 -19.12 -26.21
C ALA A 400 1.65 -18.04 -26.66
N ALA A 401 0.50 -18.47 -27.14
CA ALA A 401 -0.60 -17.60 -27.50
C ALA A 401 -1.94 -18.27 -27.20
N ILE A 402 -2.93 -17.43 -26.92
CA ILE A 402 -4.29 -17.83 -26.57
C ILE A 402 -5.23 -17.26 -27.63
N GLY A 403 -6.02 -18.14 -28.24
CA GLY A 403 -6.99 -17.79 -29.27
C GLY A 403 -8.27 -17.19 -28.70
N ALA A 404 -9.06 -16.56 -29.57
CA ALA A 404 -10.38 -16.03 -29.21
C ALA A 404 -11.35 -17.15 -28.77
N ASP A 405 -11.15 -18.38 -29.25
CA ASP A 405 -11.88 -19.57 -28.84
C ASP A 405 -11.38 -20.18 -27.51
N GLY A 406 -10.34 -19.62 -26.91
CA GLY A 406 -9.69 -20.11 -25.71
C GLY A 406 -8.76 -21.31 -25.93
N ALA A 407 -8.45 -21.66 -27.18
CA ALA A 407 -7.38 -22.61 -27.48
C ALA A 407 -6.02 -21.98 -27.12
N VAL A 408 -5.15 -22.77 -26.52
CA VAL A 408 -3.78 -22.36 -26.21
C VAL A 408 -2.84 -23.09 -27.16
N VAL A 409 -1.89 -22.37 -27.74
CA VAL A 409 -0.76 -22.97 -28.45
C VAL A 409 0.54 -22.51 -27.81
N ALA A 410 1.49 -23.43 -27.72
CA ALA A 410 2.84 -23.15 -27.30
C ALA A 410 3.82 -23.74 -28.31
N ALA A 411 4.97 -23.09 -28.47
CA ALA A 411 6.10 -23.63 -29.20
C ALA A 411 7.40 -23.37 -28.45
N GLY A 412 8.33 -24.30 -28.55
CA GLY A 412 9.65 -24.22 -27.93
C GLY A 412 10.70 -24.91 -28.77
N LEU A 413 11.94 -24.42 -28.73
CA LEU A 413 13.09 -25.05 -29.38
C LEU A 413 13.72 -26.09 -28.44
N ARG A 414 13.68 -27.37 -28.82
CA ARG A 414 14.15 -28.53 -28.04
C ARG A 414 15.57 -28.95 -28.42
N GLY A 415 16.35 -29.40 -27.44
CA GLY A 415 17.71 -29.95 -27.64
C GLY A 415 18.85 -28.99 -27.25
N ARG A 416 18.54 -27.95 -26.46
CA ARG A 416 19.49 -26.90 -26.03
C ARG A 416 19.62 -26.77 -24.51
N ASP A 417 19.20 -27.78 -23.75
CA ASP A 417 19.35 -27.79 -22.30
C ASP A 417 20.84 -27.90 -21.93
N VAL A 418 21.33 -27.01 -21.05
CA VAL A 418 22.68 -26.88 -20.44
C VAL A 418 23.48 -25.64 -20.94
N PRO A 419 24.20 -24.89 -20.06
CA PRO A 419 24.77 -23.55 -20.36
C PRO A 419 25.87 -23.49 -21.43
N ASP A 420 26.34 -24.64 -21.91
CA ASP A 420 27.24 -24.71 -23.04
C ASP A 420 26.41 -24.71 -24.33
N LEU A 421 26.15 -23.51 -24.86
CA LEU A 421 25.46 -23.24 -26.11
C LEU A 421 26.10 -24.01 -27.29
N VAL A 422 25.69 -25.27 -27.48
CA VAL A 422 26.18 -26.13 -28.55
C VAL A 422 25.54 -25.69 -29.87
N ARG A 423 26.40 -25.17 -30.77
CA ARG A 423 26.21 -25.11 -32.22
C ARG A 423 25.30 -26.26 -32.70
N THR A 424 24.09 -25.94 -33.15
CA THR A 424 23.28 -26.94 -33.85
C THR A 424 23.76 -27.07 -35.29
N ASP A 425 23.50 -28.22 -35.91
CA ASP A 425 23.73 -28.47 -37.34
C ASP A 425 22.68 -27.77 -38.23
N GLY A 426 21.88 -26.86 -37.65
CA GLY A 426 20.76 -26.21 -38.31
C GLY A 426 19.49 -27.07 -38.39
N ASN A 427 19.39 -28.17 -37.62
CA ASN A 427 18.18 -28.98 -37.44
C ASN A 427 17.62 -28.83 -36.02
N ASP A 428 17.08 -27.66 -35.67
CA ASP A 428 16.43 -27.52 -34.37
C ASP A 428 15.12 -28.33 -34.36
N ALA A 429 14.91 -29.07 -33.28
CA ALA A 429 13.62 -29.67 -33.00
C ALA A 429 12.72 -28.58 -32.44
N VAL A 430 11.54 -28.38 -33.03
CA VAL A 430 10.51 -27.50 -32.50
C VAL A 430 9.46 -28.38 -31.86
N GLN A 431 9.27 -28.23 -30.55
CA GLN A 431 8.16 -28.82 -29.84
C GLN A 431 6.98 -27.86 -29.93
N LEU A 432 5.83 -28.38 -30.35
CA LEU A 432 4.57 -27.65 -30.42
C LEU A 432 3.59 -28.31 -29.46
N GLU A 433 2.78 -27.52 -28.80
CA GLU A 433 1.65 -27.99 -28.02
C GLU A 433 0.41 -27.19 -28.41
N ARG A 434 -0.74 -27.87 -28.44
CA ARG A 434 -2.05 -27.25 -28.57
C ARG A 434 -2.98 -27.83 -27.52
N CYS A 435 -3.63 -26.95 -26.78
CA CYS A 435 -4.66 -27.28 -25.82
C CYS A 435 -5.99 -26.66 -26.23
N GLU A 436 -7.02 -27.47 -26.40
CA GLU A 436 -8.39 -26.98 -26.66
C GLU A 436 -9.12 -26.60 -25.35
N GLY A 437 -8.56 -27.03 -24.23
CA GLY A 437 -9.05 -26.76 -22.88
C GLY A 437 -8.41 -27.69 -21.86
N PRO A 438 -8.86 -27.64 -20.59
CA PRO A 438 -8.35 -28.49 -19.53
C PRO A 438 -8.36 -29.98 -19.88
N GLY A 439 -7.22 -30.65 -19.71
CA GLY A 439 -7.04 -32.08 -19.97
C GLY A 439 -7.12 -32.50 -21.45
N ARG A 440 -7.21 -31.55 -22.38
CA ARG A 440 -7.26 -31.78 -23.83
C ARG A 440 -6.10 -31.06 -24.51
N CYS A 441 -4.90 -31.54 -24.22
CA CYS A 441 -3.66 -31.07 -24.80
C CYS A 441 -3.03 -32.17 -25.63
N THR A 442 -2.51 -31.78 -26.79
CA THR A 442 -1.69 -32.63 -27.65
C THR A 442 -0.36 -31.93 -27.85
N ASP A 443 0.72 -32.67 -27.75
CA ASP A 443 2.06 -32.18 -28.04
C ASP A 443 2.69 -32.95 -29.20
N GLY A 444 3.70 -32.34 -29.82
CA GLY A 444 4.38 -32.92 -30.97
C GLY A 444 5.73 -32.28 -31.18
N ILE A 445 6.66 -33.07 -31.71
CA ILE A 445 7.99 -32.57 -32.07
C ILE A 445 8.13 -32.66 -33.57
N THR A 446 8.53 -31.57 -34.19
CA THR A 446 8.87 -31.48 -35.62
C THR A 446 10.29 -30.95 -35.78
N LYS A 447 10.99 -31.35 -36.84
CA LYS A 447 12.32 -30.82 -37.15
C LYS A 447 12.21 -29.72 -38.18
N TRP A 448 12.72 -28.54 -37.85
CA TRP A 448 12.78 -27.42 -38.78
C TRP A 448 14.22 -27.03 -39.05
N HIS A 449 14.46 -26.59 -40.28
CA HIS A 449 15.70 -25.89 -40.62
C HIS A 449 15.58 -24.43 -40.20
N THR A 450 15.84 -24.19 -38.92
CA THR A 450 15.90 -22.84 -38.33
C THR A 450 17.20 -22.12 -38.71
N GLY A 451 18.27 -22.86 -39.07
CA GLY A 451 19.51 -22.32 -39.63
C GLY A 451 20.42 -21.59 -38.63
N GLY A 452 21.71 -21.51 -38.97
CA GLY A 452 22.73 -20.72 -38.25
C GLY A 452 23.60 -21.54 -37.28
N LYS A 453 24.91 -21.25 -37.26
CA LYS A 453 25.84 -21.66 -36.19
C LYS A 453 25.97 -20.59 -35.10
N GLU A 454 25.38 -19.42 -35.33
CA GLU A 454 25.58 -18.15 -34.63
C GLU A 454 24.19 -17.48 -34.44
N GLU A 455 23.93 -16.96 -33.25
CA GLU A 455 22.65 -16.39 -32.76
C GLU A 455 21.46 -17.37 -32.63
N GLN A 456 20.54 -17.07 -31.70
CA GLN A 456 19.34 -17.88 -31.47
C GLN A 456 18.17 -17.40 -32.36
N PRO A 457 17.45 -18.30 -33.04
CA PRO A 457 16.25 -17.91 -33.78
C PRO A 457 15.14 -17.53 -32.79
N LEU A 458 14.37 -16.49 -33.12
CA LEU A 458 13.18 -16.11 -32.37
C LEU A 458 11.94 -16.78 -32.95
N LEU A 459 10.96 -17.03 -32.10
CA LEU A 459 9.69 -17.63 -32.50
C LEU A 459 8.50 -16.92 -31.85
N ALA A 460 7.39 -16.86 -32.58
CA ALA A 460 6.10 -16.42 -32.08
C ALA A 460 5.00 -17.34 -32.61
N VAL A 461 3.99 -17.65 -31.81
CA VAL A 461 2.90 -18.55 -32.20
C VAL A 461 1.53 -17.87 -32.15
N ALA A 462 0.59 -18.39 -32.92
CA ALA A 462 -0.82 -18.08 -32.82
C ALA A 462 -1.68 -19.30 -33.19
N PRO A 463 -2.82 -19.52 -32.50
CA PRO A 463 -3.75 -20.57 -32.87
C PRO A 463 -4.59 -20.13 -34.07
N GLY A 464 -4.57 -20.93 -35.14
CA GLY A 464 -5.45 -20.74 -36.29
C GLY A 464 -6.91 -21.14 -35.98
N PRO A 465 -7.90 -20.50 -36.61
CA PRO A 465 -9.33 -20.76 -36.39
C PRO A 465 -9.79 -22.13 -36.91
N ASP A 466 -9.03 -22.74 -37.81
CA ASP A 466 -9.25 -24.06 -38.42
C ASP A 466 -8.59 -25.20 -37.64
N GLY A 467 -8.04 -24.93 -36.45
CA GLY A 467 -7.27 -25.90 -35.68
C GLY A 467 -5.77 -25.93 -36.00
N SER A 468 -5.32 -25.15 -37.00
CA SER A 468 -3.90 -25.04 -37.32
C SER A 468 -3.11 -24.26 -36.27
N ILE A 469 -1.79 -24.37 -36.35
CA ILE A 469 -0.84 -23.60 -35.54
C ILE A 469 -0.03 -22.76 -36.51
N VAL A 470 -0.06 -21.46 -36.33
CA VAL A 470 0.75 -20.52 -37.11
C VAL A 470 1.97 -20.16 -36.28
N VAL A 471 3.15 -20.34 -36.86
CA VAL A 471 4.43 -20.06 -36.19
C VAL A 471 5.23 -19.11 -37.06
N ALA A 472 5.53 -17.95 -36.52
CA ALA A 472 6.45 -17.01 -37.13
C ALA A 472 7.85 -17.24 -36.56
N THR A 473 8.86 -17.18 -37.43
CA THR A 473 10.27 -17.37 -37.05
C THR A 473 11.13 -16.25 -37.62
N ALA A 474 12.06 -15.73 -36.81
CA ALA A 474 13.15 -14.89 -37.28
C ALA A 474 14.45 -15.68 -37.20
N ARG A 475 15.00 -16.05 -38.37
CA ARG A 475 16.22 -16.86 -38.45
C ARG A 475 17.45 -16.01 -38.78
N PRO A 476 18.58 -16.14 -38.06
CA PRO A 476 19.79 -15.43 -38.41
C PRO A 476 20.35 -15.96 -39.74
N LEU A 477 20.72 -15.05 -40.64
CA LEU A 477 21.43 -15.38 -41.87
C LEU A 477 22.94 -15.35 -41.61
N PRO A 478 23.75 -16.17 -42.32
CA PRO A 478 25.20 -16.20 -42.13
C PRO A 478 25.81 -14.79 -42.27
N VAL A 479 26.51 -14.35 -41.23
CA VAL A 479 27.20 -13.05 -41.23
C VAL A 479 28.39 -13.12 -42.18
N LYS A 480 28.47 -12.14 -43.09
CA LYS A 480 29.69 -11.88 -43.87
C LYS A 480 30.40 -10.69 -43.23
N GLU A 481 31.72 -10.75 -43.15
CA GLU A 481 32.54 -9.67 -42.59
C GLU A 481 32.20 -8.32 -43.26
N GLY A 482 31.92 -7.29 -42.45
CA GLY A 482 31.54 -5.95 -42.91
C GLY A 482 30.08 -5.76 -43.34
N VAL A 483 29.21 -6.77 -43.19
CA VAL A 483 27.77 -6.68 -43.46
C VAL A 483 26.98 -6.69 -42.15
N PRO A 484 25.97 -5.82 -41.97
CA PRO A 484 25.11 -5.88 -40.78
C PRO A 484 24.43 -7.24 -40.62
N THR A 485 24.17 -7.64 -39.37
CA THR A 485 23.42 -8.86 -39.05
C THR A 485 22.05 -8.81 -39.71
N ARG A 486 21.66 -9.91 -40.35
CA ARG A 486 20.38 -10.02 -41.06
C ARG A 486 19.62 -11.23 -40.55
N ALA A 487 18.31 -11.08 -40.46
CA ALA A 487 17.40 -12.19 -40.19
C ALA A 487 16.40 -12.35 -41.34
N GLU A 488 16.07 -13.60 -41.66
CA GLU A 488 14.93 -13.89 -42.52
C GLU A 488 13.69 -14.12 -41.65
N LEU A 489 12.62 -13.40 -41.99
CA LEU A 489 11.30 -13.58 -41.40
C LEU A 489 10.49 -14.58 -42.23
N ALA A 490 9.92 -15.56 -41.56
CA ALA A 490 9.06 -16.55 -42.21
C ALA A 490 7.86 -16.90 -41.32
N VAL A 491 6.77 -17.33 -41.95
CA VAL A 491 5.58 -17.88 -41.29
C VAL A 491 5.36 -19.31 -41.78
N THR A 492 5.25 -20.22 -40.83
CA THR A 492 4.91 -21.63 -41.06
C THR A 492 3.53 -21.90 -40.50
N ARG A 493 2.62 -22.44 -41.30
CA ARG A 493 1.33 -22.94 -40.82
C ARG A 493 1.38 -24.45 -40.79
N CYS A 494 1.17 -25.02 -39.62
CA CYS A 494 1.09 -26.46 -39.38
C CYS A 494 -0.36 -26.86 -39.16
N ASN A 495 -0.84 -27.90 -39.82
CA ASN A 495 -2.22 -28.40 -39.62
C ASN A 495 -2.45 -29.03 -38.23
N THR A 496 -1.38 -29.45 -37.55
CA THR A 496 -1.39 -30.17 -36.26
C THR A 496 -0.08 -29.90 -35.51
N VAL A 497 0.01 -30.27 -34.23
CA VAL A 497 1.24 -30.18 -33.42
C VAL A 497 2.41 -31.02 -33.96
N HIS A 498 2.13 -32.09 -34.71
CA HIS A 498 3.16 -32.87 -35.40
C HIS A 498 3.58 -32.27 -36.75
N CYS A 499 2.94 -31.18 -37.18
CA CYS A 499 3.22 -30.48 -38.44
C CYS A 499 3.31 -31.41 -39.67
N THR A 500 2.44 -32.42 -39.75
CA THR A 500 2.46 -33.44 -40.82
C THR A 500 2.20 -32.84 -42.21
N ARG A 501 1.44 -31.73 -42.26
CA ARG A 501 1.31 -30.88 -43.45
C ARG A 501 1.67 -29.46 -43.03
N ARG A 502 2.55 -28.82 -43.81
CA ARG A 502 3.00 -27.45 -43.56
C ARG A 502 3.00 -26.60 -44.83
N SER A 503 2.64 -25.34 -44.69
CA SER A 503 2.95 -24.29 -45.66
C SER A 503 3.97 -23.34 -45.05
N LEU A 504 4.99 -22.97 -45.82
CA LEU A 504 6.03 -22.02 -45.42
C LEU A 504 5.97 -20.82 -46.36
N ALA A 505 5.83 -19.63 -45.80
CA ALA A 505 5.92 -18.37 -46.52
C ALA A 505 7.09 -17.56 -45.96
N VAL A 506 8.05 -17.22 -46.83
CA VAL A 506 9.13 -16.29 -46.49
C VAL A 506 8.60 -14.87 -46.66
N LEU A 507 8.58 -14.10 -45.58
CA LEU A 507 8.06 -12.74 -45.57
C LEU A 507 9.09 -11.73 -46.10
N GLY A 508 10.37 -11.96 -45.80
CA GLY A 508 11.46 -11.10 -46.25
C GLY A 508 12.71 -11.22 -45.40
N THR A 509 13.72 -10.42 -45.72
CA THR A 509 14.95 -10.28 -44.93
C THR A 509 15.01 -8.89 -44.32
N VAL A 510 15.46 -8.81 -43.06
CA VAL A 510 15.57 -7.56 -42.30
C VAL A 510 16.95 -7.45 -41.66
N ASP A 511 17.47 -6.22 -41.56
CA ASP A 511 18.75 -5.92 -40.91
C ASP A 511 18.53 -5.75 -39.40
N VAL A 512 18.75 -6.81 -38.62
CA VAL A 512 18.40 -6.87 -37.18
C VAL A 512 19.40 -7.73 -36.42
N MET A 513 19.65 -7.39 -35.16
CA MET A 513 20.42 -8.21 -34.24
C MET A 513 19.47 -9.06 -33.38
N LEU A 514 19.54 -10.39 -33.47
CA LEU A 514 18.61 -11.29 -32.76
C LEU A 514 19.06 -11.63 -31.35
N SER A 515 20.30 -11.33 -30.95
CA SER A 515 20.77 -11.49 -29.56
C SER A 515 21.41 -10.21 -29.05
N ALA A 516 21.02 -9.74 -27.86
CA ALA A 516 21.86 -8.81 -27.11
C ALA A 516 23.00 -9.62 -26.51
N ILE A 517 24.25 -9.37 -26.94
CA ILE A 517 25.41 -9.92 -26.22
C ILE A 517 25.49 -9.16 -24.89
N GLU A 518 24.77 -9.61 -23.86
CA GLU A 518 24.94 -9.08 -22.50
C GLU A 518 26.11 -9.79 -21.82
N GLY A 519 27.19 -9.03 -21.64
CA GLY A 519 28.28 -9.42 -20.76
C GLY A 519 27.78 -9.55 -19.32
N GLY A 520 27.83 -10.77 -18.78
CA GLY A 520 28.00 -11.10 -17.37
C GLY A 520 27.40 -10.13 -16.34
N GLY A 521 26.08 -10.13 -16.20
CA GLY A 521 25.39 -9.55 -15.05
C GLY A 521 24.17 -10.39 -14.73
N SER A 522 24.26 -11.26 -13.72
CA SER A 522 23.17 -12.10 -13.24
C SER A 522 22.02 -11.23 -12.70
N GLY A 523 21.03 -10.98 -13.54
CA GLY A 523 19.75 -10.42 -13.15
C GLY A 523 18.78 -10.78 -14.26
N MET A 524 17.90 -11.72 -13.97
CA MET A 524 16.87 -12.23 -14.88
C MET A 524 15.96 -11.05 -15.29
N ARG A 525 16.32 -10.33 -16.35
CA ARG A 525 15.54 -9.21 -16.91
C ARG A 525 14.57 -9.80 -17.92
N THR A 526 13.29 -9.81 -17.57
CA THR A 526 12.18 -10.39 -18.32
C THR A 526 12.06 -9.77 -19.74
N ALA A 527 11.89 -10.58 -20.79
CA ALA A 527 10.66 -11.21 -21.30
C ALA A 527 9.67 -10.27 -22.04
N VAL A 528 10.07 -9.10 -22.54
CA VAL A 528 9.28 -8.48 -23.63
C VAL A 528 9.43 -9.35 -24.88
N PRO A 529 8.34 -9.93 -25.43
CA PRO A 529 8.44 -10.77 -26.61
C PRO A 529 9.00 -9.92 -27.76
N ARG A 530 10.23 -10.25 -28.16
CA ARG A 530 10.94 -9.57 -29.25
C ARG A 530 10.31 -9.88 -30.59
N MET A 531 9.56 -10.96 -30.66
CA MET A 531 8.74 -11.34 -31.79
C MET A 531 7.32 -11.59 -31.30
N THR A 532 6.33 -10.97 -31.94
CA THR A 532 4.91 -11.23 -31.69
C THR A 532 4.22 -11.60 -33.00
N LEU A 533 3.22 -12.46 -32.90
CA LEU A 533 2.39 -12.91 -34.02
C LEU A 533 0.93 -12.76 -33.62
N THR A 534 0.15 -12.12 -34.50
CA THR A 534 -1.30 -12.01 -34.38
C THR A 534 -1.96 -12.49 -35.66
N LEU A 535 -3.18 -13.00 -35.54
CA LEU A 535 -4.04 -13.36 -36.66
C LEU A 535 -5.29 -12.49 -36.56
N ASP A 536 -5.70 -11.90 -37.67
CA ASP A 536 -6.97 -11.18 -37.72
C ASP A 536 -8.16 -12.13 -37.93
N ASP A 537 -9.37 -11.57 -37.99
CA ASP A 537 -10.61 -12.33 -38.22
C ASP A 537 -10.64 -13.08 -39.57
N GLN A 538 -9.75 -12.74 -40.50
CA GLN A 538 -9.60 -13.38 -41.81
C GLN A 538 -8.41 -14.35 -41.83
N ASP A 539 -7.86 -14.70 -40.66
CA ASP A 539 -6.73 -15.61 -40.49
C ASP A 539 -5.44 -15.12 -41.18
N ARG A 540 -5.30 -13.78 -41.32
CA ARG A 540 -4.12 -13.15 -41.93
C ARG A 540 -3.05 -12.87 -40.88
N PRO A 541 -1.83 -13.41 -41.06
CA PRO A 541 -0.74 -13.15 -40.12
C PRO A 541 -0.21 -11.72 -40.15
N THR A 542 0.00 -11.16 -38.95
CA THR A 542 0.81 -9.97 -38.72
C THR A 542 1.92 -10.30 -37.73
N VAL A 543 3.16 -10.07 -38.15
CA VAL A 543 4.36 -10.37 -37.37
C VAL A 543 5.09 -9.08 -37.05
N LEU A 544 5.37 -8.86 -35.77
CA LEU A 544 6.19 -7.74 -35.32
C LEU A 544 7.49 -8.30 -34.74
N LEU A 545 8.62 -7.86 -35.28
CA LEU A 545 9.97 -8.17 -34.80
C LEU A 545 10.65 -6.90 -34.27
N ARG A 546 11.33 -7.00 -33.14
CA ARG A 546 12.08 -5.91 -32.52
C ARG A 546 13.56 -6.21 -32.42
N ASP A 547 14.34 -5.17 -32.66
CA ASP A 547 15.79 -5.20 -32.51
C ASP A 547 16.19 -5.36 -31.03
N ALA A 548 17.21 -6.18 -30.78
CA ALA A 548 17.78 -6.37 -29.45
C ALA A 548 18.30 -5.05 -28.86
N ALA A 549 18.84 -4.19 -29.73
CA ALA A 549 19.41 -2.91 -29.34
C ALA A 549 18.36 -1.79 -29.22
N GLY A 550 17.07 -2.07 -29.43
CA GLY A 550 16.01 -1.06 -29.38
C GLY A 550 16.04 -0.05 -30.54
N THR A 551 16.88 -0.25 -31.55
CA THR A 551 17.10 0.77 -32.61
C THR A 551 16.06 0.72 -33.74
N GLY A 552 15.17 -0.28 -33.73
CA GLY A 552 14.14 -0.45 -34.75
C GLY A 552 13.20 -1.61 -34.49
N ALA A 553 12.10 -1.59 -35.24
CA ALA A 553 11.16 -2.69 -35.33
C ALA A 553 10.71 -2.89 -36.78
N TRP A 554 10.32 -4.12 -37.09
CA TRP A 554 9.85 -4.53 -38.40
C TRP A 554 8.49 -5.16 -38.26
N LEU A 555 7.58 -4.72 -39.11
CA LEU A 555 6.24 -5.24 -39.19
C LEU A 555 6.09 -5.93 -40.52
N ALA A 556 5.85 -7.24 -40.48
CA ALA A 556 5.43 -7.99 -41.63
C ALA A 556 3.92 -8.19 -41.62
N THR A 557 3.26 -7.82 -42.71
CA THR A 557 1.82 -7.99 -42.90
C THR A 557 1.55 -8.92 -44.07
N CYS A 558 0.59 -9.83 -43.88
CA CYS A 558 0.15 -10.74 -44.93
C CYS A 558 -1.23 -10.32 -45.45
N PRO A 559 -1.41 -10.09 -46.76
CA PRO A 559 -2.73 -9.73 -47.32
C PRO A 559 -3.71 -10.93 -47.35
N ALA A 560 -3.20 -12.15 -47.17
CA ALA A 560 -3.95 -13.40 -47.16
C ALA A 560 -3.33 -14.40 -46.15
N ALA A 561 -4.08 -15.45 -45.78
CA ALA A 561 -3.68 -16.46 -44.80
C ALA A 561 -2.44 -17.30 -45.19
N ASP A 562 -2.15 -17.39 -46.49
CA ASP A 562 -0.97 -18.05 -47.05
C ASP A 562 0.24 -17.11 -47.19
N CYS A 563 0.08 -15.82 -46.81
CA CYS A 563 1.08 -14.78 -46.95
C CYS A 563 1.59 -14.56 -48.39
N ALA A 564 0.79 -14.89 -49.41
CA ALA A 564 1.12 -14.55 -50.79
C ALA A 564 1.21 -13.02 -50.95
N GLY A 565 2.40 -12.52 -51.30
CA GLY A 565 2.65 -11.09 -51.40
C GLY A 565 2.74 -10.38 -50.04
N ALA A 566 3.29 -11.03 -49.02
CA ALA A 566 3.62 -10.35 -47.75
C ALA A 566 4.52 -9.13 -47.95
N HIS A 567 4.37 -8.13 -47.09
CA HIS A 567 5.17 -6.89 -47.09
C HIS A 567 5.82 -6.73 -45.73
N VAL A 568 7.08 -6.26 -45.70
CA VAL A 568 7.84 -6.03 -44.47
C VAL A 568 8.29 -4.57 -44.44
N ASP A 569 7.75 -3.82 -43.48
CA ASP A 569 8.04 -2.40 -43.30
C ASP A 569 8.84 -2.19 -42.02
N ARG A 570 9.85 -1.31 -42.09
CA ARG A 570 10.51 -0.80 -40.88
C ARG A 570 9.65 0.29 -40.26
N ILE A 571 9.34 0.14 -38.98
CA ILE A 571 8.57 1.11 -38.21
C ILE A 571 9.44 1.71 -37.10
N ALA A 572 9.08 2.92 -36.66
CA ALA A 572 9.78 3.60 -35.57
C ALA A 572 9.55 2.85 -34.26
N ALA A 573 10.63 2.47 -33.57
CA ALA A 573 10.58 1.83 -32.26
C ALA A 573 11.09 2.79 -31.17
N PRO A 574 10.61 2.66 -29.92
CA PRO A 574 11.26 3.31 -28.78
C PRO A 574 12.72 2.86 -28.71
N GLY A 575 13.64 3.77 -28.41
CA GLY A 575 15.08 3.50 -28.35
C GLY A 575 15.50 2.49 -27.27
N ASP A 576 14.60 2.21 -26.32
CA ASP A 576 14.81 1.23 -25.25
C ASP A 576 14.16 -0.13 -25.61
N PRO A 577 14.95 -1.22 -25.71
CA PRO A 577 14.43 -2.55 -26.02
C PRO A 577 13.49 -3.13 -24.95
N THR A 578 13.52 -2.60 -23.72
CA THR A 578 12.68 -3.06 -22.59
C THR A 578 11.25 -2.51 -22.62
N VAL A 579 10.96 -1.55 -23.51
CA VAL A 579 9.62 -0.97 -23.65
C VAL A 579 8.71 -1.92 -24.41
N PRO A 580 7.53 -2.33 -23.91
CA PRO A 580 6.64 -3.23 -24.65
C PRO A 580 6.04 -2.60 -25.89
N ALA A 581 5.69 -3.44 -26.85
CA ALA A 581 5.11 -3.05 -28.13
C ALA A 581 3.77 -3.76 -28.31
N VAL A 582 2.71 -3.00 -28.61
CA VAL A 582 1.38 -3.56 -28.88
C VAL A 582 0.90 -3.14 -30.25
N LEU A 583 0.29 -4.05 -30.99
CA LEU A 583 -0.35 -3.77 -32.27
C LEU A 583 -1.77 -3.24 -32.01
N LEU A 584 -2.11 -2.07 -32.56
CA LEU A 584 -3.47 -1.49 -32.49
C LEU A 584 -4.25 -1.82 -33.77
N ASP A 585 -5.50 -2.27 -33.63
CA ASP A 585 -6.40 -2.65 -34.73
C ASP A 585 -6.96 -1.47 -35.56
N ARG A 586 -6.55 -0.22 -35.29
CA ARG A 586 -7.18 0.98 -35.86
C ARG A 586 -6.23 1.76 -36.78
N GLY A 587 -6.34 1.51 -38.08
CA GLY A 587 -5.68 2.34 -39.12
C GLY A 587 -4.24 1.97 -39.44
N GLY A 588 -3.78 0.84 -38.92
CA GLY A 588 -2.42 0.33 -39.07
C GLY A 588 -1.78 0.09 -37.70
N PRO A 589 -0.80 -0.82 -37.62
CA PRO A 589 -0.15 -1.13 -36.37
C PRO A 589 0.73 0.04 -35.92
N ALA A 590 0.41 0.59 -34.75
CA ALA A 590 1.19 1.64 -34.11
C ALA A 590 1.95 1.05 -32.92
N LEU A 591 3.25 1.31 -32.83
CA LEU A 591 4.01 1.02 -31.63
C LEU A 591 3.72 2.10 -30.59
N VAL A 592 3.03 1.72 -29.51
CA VAL A 592 2.86 2.60 -28.35
C VAL A 592 4.15 2.54 -27.52
N PRO A 593 4.92 3.64 -27.40
CA PRO A 593 6.00 3.68 -26.43
C PRO A 593 5.39 3.54 -25.03
N GLY A 594 5.72 2.46 -24.32
CA GLY A 594 5.75 2.52 -22.86
C GLY A 594 6.74 3.60 -22.48
N TYR A 595 6.26 4.78 -22.12
CA TYR A 595 7.09 5.95 -21.88
C TYR A 595 8.18 5.67 -20.84
N GLU A 596 9.37 6.28 -21.03
CA GLU A 596 10.43 6.38 -20.02
C GLU A 596 9.86 7.13 -18.80
N LEU A 597 9.24 6.40 -17.88
CA LEU A 597 9.00 6.86 -16.53
C LEU A 597 10.37 6.99 -15.86
N GLY A 598 10.94 8.19 -15.91
CA GLY A 598 12.28 8.46 -15.40
C GLY A 598 12.50 7.87 -13.99
N GLY A 599 13.59 7.12 -13.86
CA GLY A 599 14.02 6.44 -12.64
C GLY A 599 13.98 4.92 -12.79
N ASP A 600 15.18 4.32 -12.90
CA ASP A 600 15.50 2.89 -12.89
C ASP A 600 14.35 1.86 -13.06
N GLN A 601 14.37 1.26 -14.26
CA GLN A 601 14.07 -0.15 -14.59
C GLN A 601 12.74 -0.74 -14.11
N GLY A 602 11.81 -0.90 -15.06
CA GLY A 602 10.65 -1.77 -14.91
C GLY A 602 9.93 -1.99 -16.23
N GLU A 603 9.65 -3.25 -16.57
CA GLU A 603 8.77 -3.63 -17.67
C GLU A 603 7.31 -3.35 -17.29
N TRP A 604 6.56 -2.71 -18.18
CA TRP A 604 5.20 -2.27 -17.91
C TRP A 604 4.19 -2.99 -18.80
N PRO A 605 3.46 -4.02 -18.33
CA PRO A 605 2.52 -4.72 -19.19
C PRO A 605 1.45 -3.77 -19.72
N LEU A 606 1.20 -3.88 -21.02
CA LEU A 606 0.18 -3.14 -21.76
C LEU A 606 -0.89 -4.12 -22.22
N THR A 607 -2.14 -3.69 -22.16
CA THR A 607 -3.26 -4.38 -22.79
C THR A 607 -4.08 -3.41 -23.61
N VAL A 608 -4.61 -3.90 -24.72
CA VAL A 608 -5.45 -3.11 -25.62
C VAL A 608 -6.77 -3.82 -25.73
N ARG A 609 -7.85 -3.07 -25.54
CA ARG A 609 -9.20 -3.56 -25.81
C ARG A 609 -10.02 -2.54 -26.54
N GLY A 610 -10.46 -2.90 -27.74
CA GLY A 610 -11.32 -2.06 -28.57
C GLY A 610 -10.67 -0.70 -28.80
N HIS A 611 -11.12 0.30 -28.05
CA HIS A 611 -10.64 1.68 -28.15
C HIS A 611 -10.11 2.15 -26.81
N THR A 612 -9.48 1.28 -26.02
CA THR A 612 -8.86 1.66 -24.76
C THR A 612 -7.53 0.94 -24.61
N VAL A 613 -6.49 1.72 -24.33
CA VAL A 613 -5.17 1.20 -24.00
C VAL A 613 -5.02 1.33 -22.50
N CYS A 614 -4.69 0.23 -21.83
CA CYS A 614 -4.38 0.24 -20.41
C CYS A 614 -2.92 -0.19 -20.19
N GLY A 615 -2.19 0.52 -19.34
CA GLY A 615 -0.83 0.19 -18.95
C GLY A 615 -0.65 0.17 -17.44
N LEU A 616 0.23 -0.69 -16.96
CA LEU A 616 0.57 -0.82 -15.54
C LEU A 616 1.83 0.01 -15.22
N THR A 617 1.87 0.68 -14.07
CA THR A 617 3.07 1.37 -13.56
C THR A 617 3.27 1.13 -12.07
N THR A 618 4.51 1.29 -11.59
CA THR A 618 4.86 1.50 -10.19
C THR A 618 5.59 2.84 -10.08
N ALA A 619 4.91 3.87 -9.56
CA ALA A 619 5.50 5.22 -9.45
C ALA A 619 5.13 5.89 -8.12
N PRO A 620 6.08 6.57 -7.45
CA PRO A 620 5.81 7.39 -6.28
C PRO A 620 5.36 8.80 -6.71
N GLY A 621 4.11 9.17 -6.47
CA GLY A 621 3.68 10.59 -6.50
C GLY A 621 2.80 11.04 -7.69
N PRO A 622 2.41 12.34 -7.71
CA PRO A 622 1.18 12.81 -8.34
C PRO A 622 1.37 13.38 -9.76
N GLY A 623 0.47 12.98 -10.65
CA GLY A 623 -0.14 13.88 -11.64
C GLY A 623 0.48 13.99 -13.03
N PRO A 624 -0.31 14.46 -14.01
CA PRO A 624 -0.18 14.13 -15.42
C PRO A 624 0.21 15.35 -16.27
N ASP A 625 1.23 15.18 -17.10
CA ASP A 625 1.35 15.76 -18.43
C ASP A 625 2.41 14.91 -19.14
N VAL A 626 2.19 14.57 -20.40
CA VAL A 626 3.13 13.78 -21.21
C VAL A 626 4.42 14.58 -21.39
N TYR A 627 5.34 14.49 -20.43
CA TYR A 627 6.80 14.69 -20.48
C TYR A 627 7.39 14.23 -19.13
N PHE A 628 8.17 13.14 -19.14
CA PHE A 628 8.56 12.39 -17.94
C PHE A 628 9.98 12.74 -17.45
N HIS A 629 10.12 13.03 -16.16
CA HIS A 629 11.36 12.87 -15.38
C HIS A 629 11.05 12.98 -13.88
N PHE A 630 11.34 11.95 -13.08
CA PHE A 630 11.37 12.09 -11.61
C PHE A 630 12.53 11.30 -10.98
N GLY A 631 13.18 11.94 -9.99
CA GLY A 631 14.43 11.50 -9.36
C GLY A 631 14.24 10.53 -8.18
N PRO A 632 15.33 10.20 -7.47
CA PRO A 632 15.36 9.11 -6.51
C PRO A 632 14.68 9.50 -5.21
N ALA A 633 13.65 8.75 -4.81
CA ALA A 633 13.15 8.74 -3.44
C ALA A 633 12.91 7.29 -3.03
N GLU A 634 13.66 6.84 -2.01
CA GLU A 634 13.50 5.57 -1.32
C GLU A 634 12.13 5.49 -0.60
N GLN A 635 11.01 5.29 -1.31
CA GLN A 635 9.70 5.07 -0.65
C GLN A 635 8.81 4.13 -1.47
N ARG A 636 8.44 3.00 -0.85
CA ARG A 636 7.34 2.06 -1.15
C ARG A 636 6.59 2.30 -2.46
N ARG A 637 6.75 1.40 -3.43
CA ARG A 637 6.15 1.47 -4.77
C ARG A 637 4.67 1.08 -4.72
N ARG A 638 3.80 1.86 -5.39
CA ARG A 638 2.37 1.53 -5.57
C ARG A 638 2.10 1.21 -7.04
N LEU A 639 1.40 0.09 -7.28
CA LEU A 639 0.88 -0.24 -8.59
C LEU A 639 -0.25 0.73 -8.97
N ALA A 640 -0.28 1.14 -10.23
CA ALA A 640 -1.40 1.88 -10.81
C ALA A 640 -1.63 1.41 -12.25
N ALA A 641 -2.90 1.28 -12.64
CA ALA A 641 -3.28 1.11 -14.04
C ALA A 641 -3.68 2.46 -14.62
N TRP A 642 -3.18 2.79 -15.80
CA TRP A 642 -3.56 3.97 -16.57
C TRP A 642 -4.32 3.52 -17.79
N CYS A 643 -5.58 3.93 -17.89
CA CYS A 643 -6.43 3.58 -19.02
C CYS A 643 -6.81 4.85 -19.79
N GLU A 644 -6.58 4.83 -21.09
CA GLU A 644 -6.86 5.95 -21.99
C GLU A 644 -7.75 5.49 -23.15
N PRO A 645 -8.83 6.22 -23.47
CA PRO A 645 -9.59 5.99 -24.69
C PRO A 645 -8.71 6.25 -25.93
N ALA A 646 -8.59 5.27 -26.81
CA ALA A 646 -7.83 5.31 -28.06
C ALA A 646 -8.42 6.26 -29.12
N ASP A 647 -9.60 6.86 -28.87
CA ASP A 647 -10.29 7.77 -29.81
C ASP A 647 -9.74 9.20 -29.79
N GLY A 648 -8.72 9.45 -28.98
CA GLY A 648 -7.93 10.67 -28.99
C GLY A 648 -7.03 10.73 -27.77
N PHE A 649 -5.72 10.80 -27.98
CA PHE A 649 -4.71 11.00 -26.93
C PHE A 649 -4.79 12.38 -26.23
N ASP A 650 -5.87 13.11 -26.47
CA ASP A 650 -6.18 14.42 -25.86
C ASP A 650 -6.94 14.25 -24.52
N GLY A 651 -7.36 13.02 -24.19
CA GLY A 651 -8.02 12.68 -22.93
C GLY A 651 -7.00 12.39 -21.84
N ARG A 652 -7.09 13.06 -20.68
CA ARG A 652 -6.22 12.72 -19.54
C ARG A 652 -6.39 11.23 -19.20
N PRO A 653 -5.32 10.42 -19.19
CA PRO A 653 -5.43 9.00 -18.87
C PRO A 653 -6.02 8.83 -17.48
N ARG A 654 -7.00 7.94 -17.35
CA ARG A 654 -7.64 7.65 -16.07
C ARG A 654 -6.69 6.77 -15.26
N ARG A 655 -6.15 7.31 -14.17
CA ARG A 655 -5.39 6.54 -13.19
C ARG A 655 -6.33 5.73 -12.31
N ILE A 656 -6.02 4.46 -12.13
CA ILE A 656 -6.63 3.55 -11.16
C ILE A 656 -5.52 3.13 -10.21
N THR A 657 -5.58 3.60 -8.96
CA THR A 657 -4.60 3.23 -7.94
C THR A 657 -4.88 1.81 -7.46
N LEU A 658 -3.88 0.93 -7.49
CA LEU A 658 -3.97 -0.49 -7.17
C LEU A 658 -3.28 -0.82 -5.83
N ALA A 659 -2.68 -2.00 -5.71
CA ALA A 659 -1.98 -2.46 -4.50
C ALA A 659 -0.65 -1.71 -4.26
N GLN A 660 -0.25 -1.69 -2.99
CA GLN A 660 1.11 -1.39 -2.61
C GLN A 660 1.94 -2.67 -2.74
N VAL A 661 3.13 -2.58 -3.34
CA VAL A 661 4.04 -3.71 -3.48
C VAL A 661 5.26 -3.45 -2.61
N ASP A 662 5.58 -4.42 -1.76
CA ASP A 662 6.67 -4.29 -0.78
C ASP A 662 8.05 -4.57 -1.42
N ALA A 663 8.07 -5.31 -2.53
CA ALA A 663 9.25 -5.56 -3.36
C ALA A 663 9.04 -5.07 -4.80
N GLU A 664 10.07 -5.14 -5.62
CA GLU A 664 9.95 -4.92 -7.05
C GLU A 664 9.12 -6.05 -7.68
N PRO A 665 7.97 -5.76 -8.31
CA PRO A 665 7.15 -6.80 -8.89
C PRO A 665 7.86 -7.41 -10.12
N TYR A 666 8.05 -8.73 -10.12
CA TYR A 666 8.56 -9.51 -11.24
C TYR A 666 7.40 -10.21 -11.98
N TYR A 667 7.59 -10.55 -13.26
CA TYR A 667 6.59 -11.26 -14.07
C TYR A 667 5.20 -10.62 -14.08
N GLN A 668 5.11 -9.39 -14.59
CA GLN A 668 3.87 -8.64 -14.61
C GLN A 668 3.08 -8.91 -15.89
N ALA A 669 1.77 -9.07 -15.77
CA ALA A 669 0.87 -9.15 -16.91
C ALA A 669 -0.42 -8.36 -16.64
N LEU A 670 -1.00 -7.83 -17.71
CA LEU A 670 -2.24 -7.08 -17.68
C LEU A 670 -3.11 -7.59 -18.83
N VAL A 671 -4.35 -7.99 -18.53
CA VAL A 671 -5.32 -8.38 -19.55
C VAL A 671 -6.66 -7.69 -19.32
N ALA A 672 -7.27 -7.21 -20.41
CA ALA A 672 -8.58 -6.59 -20.38
C ALA A 672 -9.67 -7.58 -20.82
N GLY A 673 -10.69 -7.76 -19.98
CA GLY A 673 -11.87 -8.55 -20.27
C GLY A 673 -12.87 -7.82 -21.17
N PRO A 674 -13.82 -8.54 -21.79
CA PRO A 674 -14.81 -8.03 -22.76
C PRO A 674 -15.88 -7.11 -22.17
N ASP A 675 -15.84 -6.79 -20.87
CA ASP A 675 -16.80 -5.93 -20.17
C ASP A 675 -16.16 -4.68 -19.52
N GLY A 676 -14.83 -4.62 -19.47
CA GLY A 676 -14.05 -3.45 -19.07
C GLY A 676 -13.22 -3.75 -17.84
N ARG A 677 -13.40 -4.93 -17.26
CA ARG A 677 -12.60 -5.42 -16.15
C ARG A 677 -11.18 -5.69 -16.61
N LEU A 678 -10.25 -5.51 -15.69
CA LEU A 678 -8.83 -5.80 -15.92
C LEU A 678 -8.40 -6.88 -14.93
N LEU A 679 -7.57 -7.80 -15.39
CA LEU A 679 -6.85 -8.71 -14.52
C LEU A 679 -5.37 -8.31 -14.55
N VAL A 680 -4.86 -7.88 -13.40
CA VAL A 680 -3.46 -7.53 -13.17
C VAL A 680 -2.81 -8.70 -12.46
N MET A 681 -1.68 -9.18 -12.96
CA MET A 681 -0.95 -10.30 -12.38
C MET A 681 0.49 -9.89 -12.14
N TRP A 682 1.05 -10.27 -10.99
CA TRP A 682 2.45 -10.02 -10.67
C TRP A 682 2.97 -11.04 -9.65
N SER A 683 4.30 -11.12 -9.54
CA SER A 683 5.01 -11.88 -8.51
C SER A 683 5.80 -10.92 -7.61
N ASP A 684 5.90 -11.23 -6.32
CA ASP A 684 6.91 -10.67 -5.41
C ASP A 684 7.73 -11.81 -4.77
N ASP A 685 8.46 -11.56 -3.68
CA ASP A 685 9.39 -12.47 -2.96
C ASP A 685 8.77 -13.84 -2.57
N GLY A 686 8.54 -14.70 -3.57
CA GLY A 686 7.99 -16.04 -3.43
C GLY A 686 6.46 -16.15 -3.56
N HIS A 687 5.72 -15.04 -3.64
CA HIS A 687 4.27 -15.04 -3.81
C HIS A 687 3.85 -14.52 -5.18
N ARG A 688 2.69 -14.98 -5.66
CA ARG A 688 2.07 -14.53 -6.90
C ARG A 688 0.67 -14.04 -6.59
N TYR A 689 0.28 -12.98 -7.28
CA TYR A 689 -1.02 -12.34 -7.09
C TYR A 689 -1.72 -12.13 -8.41
N ALA A 690 -3.04 -12.25 -8.35
CA ALA A 690 -3.97 -11.80 -9.36
C ALA A 690 -4.89 -10.75 -8.74
N MET A 691 -5.12 -9.65 -9.44
CA MET A 691 -6.01 -8.58 -9.00
C MET A 691 -7.03 -8.30 -10.08
N LEU A 692 -8.30 -8.48 -9.72
CA LEU A 692 -9.43 -8.16 -10.56
C LEU A 692 -9.85 -6.71 -10.31
N VAL A 693 -9.74 -5.88 -11.34
CA VAL A 693 -10.15 -4.47 -11.33
C VAL A 693 -11.46 -4.33 -12.08
N THR A 694 -12.49 -3.80 -11.41
CA THR A 694 -13.81 -3.48 -11.96
C THR A 694 -13.95 -1.95 -12.03
N PRO A 695 -14.17 -1.36 -13.22
CA PRO A 695 -14.03 0.07 -13.49
C PRO A 695 -15.12 0.99 -12.90
#